data_AF-A0A661TL76-F1
#
_entry.id   AF-A0A661TL76-F1
#
_cell.length_a   1.000
_cell.length_b   1.000
_cell.length_c   1.000
_cell.angle_alpha   90.00
_cell.angle_beta   90.00
_cell.angle_gamma   90.00
#
_symmetry.space_group_name_H-M   'P 1'
#
loop_
_entity.id
_entity.type
_entity.pdbx_description
1 polymer ?
#
loop_
_entity_poly.entity_id
_entity_poly.type
_entity_poly.pdbx_seq_one_letter_code
_entity_poly.pdbx_strand_id
1 'polypeptide(L)'
;RYIGKNGSTKEKQFIYDEAGQLIKIKDELGNTREFEYDANGNLIKETDPNGNTITKKYDLINRLIETADALARRTIFEYDKMGRLRAQIDPKGNKTSYQYDALGRLVRTIYPDNTKEEYIYDSVGNIISFLNKNGQKTDYQYDNLYRLVKIVDALNNETKIRYDLNGNETELINPLGGSYSYNYDELNRLIEKIDPFGNSYKYQYDAVGNITQTINKENRINSYTYDEMNRLIKVVEDAGGIGRETYFSYDEFGNRSKIIDANGFETRFEYDELNRITKHILPNGAYYSYLYDNLYNIIEKQNPDMTKIQYEYDSAYQLVKKVLPDDTYIYSYDENGNLISASNNAGMVTRSYDIMNRLKEEIQEISGHAAKTITYDYNSAGNLGHITLPDSTSITYAYDALNRVTSINHLTMGKTSYSYNSISLITEKTHANKVIQSNIYDSLGRILSIANLNSNGKDILSYEYAYTPQGNRRFEKTIFEMQGGVEKVYADIYKYDNLERVIGIKYGVPASRRAGLISDGNLPKAPEYDSAAMFEKEAGIELDALGNRIRYIENIGGILNELHYNYVGSSYQPDPLNQIYNINDYPIKWDDNGNLKEDEKYIYNWDAENRLRAVIDKVTLAAVAEYSYDAFGRRAVKRAQGKTTYYYYNGWQVVEEIDGSDNIIARYNYGIGIDEILSIERHGNIYYAHANALGSITAITDANGRVVERIRYDVFGKAVLQDADGNDIIVNGNTRSFSDISPYLYQGRRYDEETGLYYFRNRYYSPEHGRFISYDPMGYIDGMNLYEFVNGNPVNLVDPWGLDAKSIISSAISYARKGGLFVYGWGREALRDITSMQGGPLLTEGVDWVY
;
A
#
# COMPACT_ATOMS: atom_id res chain seq x y z
N ARG A 1 -22.92 33.50 0.58
CA ARG A 1 -24.20 32.76 0.48
C ARG A 1 -24.07 31.74 -0.63
N TYR A 2 -24.02 30.46 -0.27
CA TYR A 2 -24.13 29.35 -1.21
C TYR A 2 -25.61 29.07 -1.41
N ILE A 3 -26.06 29.03 -2.67
CA ILE A 3 -27.44 28.73 -3.01
C ILE A 3 -27.46 27.33 -3.58
N GLY A 4 -28.11 26.41 -2.88
CA GLY A 4 -28.32 25.05 -3.35
C GLY A 4 -29.26 25.01 -4.55
N LYS A 5 -29.28 23.89 -5.26
CA LYS A 5 -30.06 23.71 -6.51
C LYS A 5 -31.56 24.04 -6.36
N ASN A 6 -32.12 23.87 -5.15
CA ASN A 6 -33.54 24.14 -4.86
C ASN A 6 -33.80 25.54 -4.27
N GLY A 7 -32.79 26.42 -4.22
CA GLY A 7 -32.90 27.76 -3.63
C GLY A 7 -32.68 27.82 -2.11
N SER A 8 -32.39 26.70 -1.46
CA SER A 8 -31.86 26.62 -0.09
C SER A 8 -30.55 27.39 0.00
N THR A 9 -30.24 27.96 1.17
CA THR A 9 -29.03 28.80 1.28
C THR A 9 -28.24 28.54 2.54
N LYS A 10 -26.94 28.29 2.36
CA LYS A 10 -25.92 28.27 3.40
C LYS A 10 -25.16 29.60 3.42
N GLU A 11 -24.97 30.18 4.59
CA GLU A 11 -24.38 31.51 4.74
C GLU A 11 -23.11 31.49 5.57
N LYS A 12 -21.97 31.63 4.87
CA LYS A 12 -20.69 32.01 5.46
C LYS A 12 -20.50 33.52 5.35
N GLN A 13 -20.20 34.17 6.47
CA GLN A 13 -19.97 35.62 6.54
C GLN A 13 -18.46 35.91 6.62
N PHE A 14 -18.04 36.90 5.86
CA PHE A 14 -16.68 37.44 5.86
C PHE A 14 -16.78 38.90 6.32
N ILE A 15 -16.17 39.23 7.45
CA ILE A 15 -16.20 40.55 8.06
C ILE A 15 -14.83 41.17 7.87
N TYR A 16 -14.82 42.37 7.31
CA TYR A 16 -13.63 43.13 7.01
C TYR A 16 -13.56 44.39 7.87
N ASP A 17 -12.35 44.86 8.18
CA ASP A 17 -12.14 46.17 8.79
C ASP A 17 -12.26 47.32 7.75
N GLU A 18 -12.04 48.57 8.19
CA GLU A 18 -12.08 49.75 7.31
C GLU A 18 -10.97 49.75 6.25
N ALA A 19 -9.88 48.98 6.46
CA ALA A 19 -8.79 48.80 5.52
C ALA A 19 -9.06 47.67 4.51
N GLY A 20 -10.21 46.98 4.59
CA GLY A 20 -10.57 45.86 3.72
C GLY A 20 -9.88 44.54 4.07
N GLN A 21 -9.29 44.43 5.26
CA GLN A 21 -8.62 43.23 5.75
C GLN A 21 -9.65 42.30 6.40
N LEU A 22 -9.57 40.99 6.13
CA LEU A 22 -10.51 40.01 6.66
C LEU A 22 -10.23 39.78 8.15
N ILE A 23 -11.06 40.29 9.04
CA ILE A 23 -10.88 40.20 10.51
C ILE A 23 -11.68 39.08 11.16
N LYS A 24 -12.72 38.57 10.50
CA LYS A 24 -13.54 37.48 11.03
C LYS A 24 -14.24 36.72 9.91
N ILE A 25 -14.14 35.39 9.96
CA ILE A 25 -14.99 34.47 9.22
C ILE A 25 -15.99 33.90 10.20
N LYS A 26 -17.27 33.93 9.86
CA LYS A 26 -18.32 33.21 10.58
C LYS A 26 -18.87 32.13 9.64
N ASP A 27 -18.75 30.86 10.05
CA ASP A 27 -19.26 29.74 9.27
C ASP A 27 -20.80 29.64 9.34
N GLU A 28 -21.35 28.65 8.65
CA GLU A 28 -22.79 28.39 8.54
C GLU A 28 -23.45 28.08 9.91
N LEU A 29 -22.68 27.59 10.89
CA LEU A 29 -23.14 27.30 12.25
C LEU A 29 -22.92 28.49 13.20
N GLY A 30 -22.23 29.52 12.74
CA GLY A 30 -21.92 30.70 13.51
C GLY A 30 -20.61 30.65 14.28
N ASN A 31 -19.81 29.60 14.10
CA ASN A 31 -18.46 29.52 14.65
C ASN A 31 -17.59 30.57 14.00
N THR A 32 -16.68 31.16 14.77
CA THR A 32 -15.87 32.30 14.31
C THR A 32 -14.39 31.97 14.27
N ARG A 33 -13.75 32.27 13.15
CA ARG A 33 -12.29 32.37 13.04
C ARG A 33 -11.93 33.85 12.93
N GLU A 34 -11.08 34.34 13.81
CA GLU A 34 -10.71 35.75 13.91
C GLU A 34 -9.28 36.00 13.46
N PHE A 35 -9.02 37.18 12.93
CA PHE A 35 -7.72 37.60 12.41
C PHE A 35 -7.40 39.00 12.92
N GLU A 36 -6.19 39.18 13.43
CA GLU A 36 -5.67 40.48 13.86
C GLU A 36 -4.47 40.83 13.01
N TYR A 37 -4.38 42.10 12.61
CA TYR A 37 -3.32 42.62 11.75
C TYR A 37 -2.56 43.75 12.45
N ASP A 38 -1.29 43.94 12.07
CA ASP A 38 -0.55 45.14 12.45
C ASP A 38 -0.93 46.36 11.57
N ALA A 39 -0.35 47.52 11.89
CA ALA A 39 -0.60 48.77 11.15
C ALA A 39 -0.15 48.71 9.68
N ASN A 40 0.69 47.75 9.30
CA ASN A 40 1.13 47.53 7.92
C ASN A 40 0.28 46.48 7.19
N GLY A 41 -0.74 45.91 7.83
CA GLY A 41 -1.62 44.88 7.28
C GLY A 41 -1.04 43.47 7.31
N ASN A 42 0.00 43.21 8.11
CA ASN A 42 0.49 41.84 8.30
C ASN A 42 -0.38 41.11 9.32
N LEU A 43 -0.78 39.87 9.02
CA LEU A 43 -1.55 39.02 9.93
C LEU A 43 -0.69 38.62 11.14
N ILE A 44 -0.94 39.18 12.32
CA ILE A 44 -0.16 38.92 13.54
C ILE A 44 -0.76 37.86 14.45
N LYS A 45 -2.07 37.59 14.34
CA LYS A 45 -2.73 36.58 15.13
C LYS A 45 -3.95 36.04 14.40
N GLU A 46 -4.13 34.74 14.48
CA GLU A 46 -5.32 34.03 14.05
C GLU A 46 -5.87 33.28 15.26
N THR A 47 -7.18 33.37 15.48
CA THR A 47 -7.88 32.64 16.54
C THR A 47 -8.91 31.71 15.89
N ASP A 48 -8.84 30.43 16.19
CA ASP A 48 -9.77 29.43 15.68
C ASP A 48 -11.13 29.48 16.45
N PRO A 49 -12.16 28.74 16.00
CA PRO A 49 -13.43 28.59 16.71
C PRO A 49 -13.37 28.12 18.17
N ASN A 50 -12.30 27.42 18.57
CA ASN A 50 -12.12 26.89 19.92
C ASN A 50 -11.31 27.87 20.80
N GLY A 51 -10.87 29.01 20.26
CA GLY A 51 -10.05 30.00 20.96
C GLY A 51 -8.54 29.71 20.91
N ASN A 52 -8.10 28.68 20.19
CA ASN A 52 -6.69 28.40 19.98
C ASN A 52 -6.10 29.45 19.04
N THR A 53 -4.85 29.86 19.29
CA THR A 53 -4.25 30.98 18.57
C THR A 53 -2.96 30.61 17.86
N ILE A 54 -2.82 31.04 16.61
CA ILE A 54 -1.54 31.08 15.90
C ILE A 54 -1.09 32.53 15.87
N THR A 55 0.13 32.81 16.32
CA THR A 55 0.71 34.17 16.30
C THR A 55 1.85 34.25 15.30
N LYS A 56 2.04 35.44 14.73
CA LYS A 56 3.08 35.75 13.75
C LYS A 56 3.75 37.07 14.11
N LYS A 57 5.05 37.15 13.90
CA LYS A 57 5.82 38.39 14.07
C LYS A 57 6.51 38.75 12.77
N TYR A 58 6.60 40.05 12.51
CA TYR A 58 7.22 40.59 11.31
C TYR A 58 8.33 41.56 11.69
N ASP A 59 9.33 41.70 10.81
CA ASP A 59 10.33 42.76 10.95
C ASP A 59 9.80 44.12 10.45
N LEU A 60 10.65 45.16 10.56
CA LEU A 60 10.31 46.53 10.16
C LEU A 60 10.01 46.70 8.65
N ILE A 61 10.29 45.69 7.83
CA ILE A 61 10.00 45.68 6.39
C ILE A 61 9.00 44.58 6.01
N ASN A 62 8.15 44.16 6.94
CA ASN A 62 7.00 43.26 6.74
C ASN A 62 7.37 41.82 6.33
N ARG A 63 8.55 41.33 6.71
CA ARG A 63 8.92 39.91 6.52
C ARG A 63 8.63 39.11 7.77
N LEU A 64 8.03 37.92 7.61
CA LEU A 64 7.67 37.01 8.70
C LEU A 64 8.93 36.46 9.40
N ILE A 65 9.17 36.80 10.66
CA ILE A 65 10.36 36.37 11.42
C ILE A 65 10.06 35.28 12.46
N GLU A 66 8.81 35.11 12.86
CA GLU A 66 8.40 34.10 13.84
C GLU A 66 6.96 33.68 13.59
N THR A 67 6.67 32.39 13.73
CA THR A 67 5.32 31.86 13.91
C THR A 67 5.28 31.06 15.21
N ALA A 68 4.22 31.20 16.00
CA ALA A 68 3.97 30.33 17.15
C ALA A 68 2.57 29.74 17.07
N ASP A 69 2.45 28.43 17.29
CA ASP A 69 1.15 27.77 17.37
C ASP A 69 0.49 27.92 18.75
N ALA A 70 -0.65 27.27 18.95
CA ALA A 70 -1.42 27.35 20.18
C ALA A 70 -0.74 26.71 21.40
N LEU A 71 0.24 25.83 21.18
CA LEU A 71 1.12 25.28 22.22
C LEU A 71 2.35 26.18 22.47
N ALA A 72 2.38 27.38 21.88
CA ALA A 72 3.48 28.34 21.93
C ALA A 72 4.80 27.82 21.34
N ARG A 73 4.76 26.80 20.48
CA ARG A 73 5.94 26.24 19.79
C ARG A 73 6.33 27.17 18.65
N ARG A 74 7.60 27.59 18.58
CA ARG A 74 8.04 28.70 17.72
C ARG A 74 8.89 28.24 16.54
N THR A 75 8.53 28.65 15.33
CA THR A 75 9.42 28.57 14.17
C THR A 75 9.96 29.96 13.86
N ILE A 76 11.27 30.09 13.70
CA ILE A 76 11.95 31.37 13.46
C ILE A 76 12.49 31.41 12.02
N PHE A 77 12.35 32.55 11.37
CA PHE A 77 12.84 32.81 10.01
C PHE A 77 13.85 33.94 10.03
N GLU A 78 15.05 33.67 9.49
CA GLU A 78 16.11 34.66 9.33
C GLU A 78 16.25 35.02 7.85
N TYR A 79 16.42 36.30 7.54
CA TYR A 79 16.62 36.76 6.17
C TYR A 79 17.99 37.42 5.96
N ASP A 80 18.49 37.38 4.73
CA ASP A 80 19.65 38.16 4.35
C ASP A 80 19.31 39.65 4.08
N LYS A 81 20.34 40.43 3.74
CA LYS A 81 20.22 41.86 3.42
C LYS A 81 19.39 42.14 2.16
N MET A 82 19.16 41.14 1.31
CA MET A 82 18.41 41.25 0.05
C MET A 82 16.96 40.79 0.20
N GLY A 83 16.50 40.40 1.39
CA GLY A 83 15.11 39.94 1.56
C GLY A 83 14.92 38.43 1.49
N ARG A 84 15.97 37.64 1.23
CA ARG A 84 15.85 36.20 0.96
C ARG A 84 16.00 35.39 2.24
N LEU A 85 15.26 34.29 2.37
CA LEU A 85 15.27 33.44 3.56
C LEU A 85 16.66 32.81 3.72
N ARG A 86 17.43 33.21 4.72
CA ARG A 86 18.76 32.66 5.00
C ARG A 86 18.69 31.45 5.92
N ALA A 87 17.72 31.39 6.82
CA ALA A 87 17.52 30.22 7.66
C ALA A 87 16.10 30.08 8.19
N GLN A 88 15.71 28.83 8.45
CA GLN A 88 14.53 28.44 9.21
C GLN A 88 14.98 27.63 10.41
N ILE A 89 14.45 27.95 11.59
CA ILE A 89 14.75 27.27 12.85
C ILE A 89 13.44 26.71 13.38
N ASP A 90 13.39 25.39 13.58
CA ASP A 90 12.20 24.71 14.10
C ASP A 90 12.02 24.95 15.61
N PRO A 91 10.86 24.55 16.21
CA PRO A 91 10.62 24.67 17.64
C PRO A 91 11.66 24.05 18.57
N LYS A 92 12.40 23.03 18.11
CA LYS A 92 13.50 22.40 18.87
C LYS A 92 14.84 23.12 18.69
N GLY A 93 14.90 24.17 17.88
CA GLY A 93 16.10 24.95 17.60
C GLY A 93 16.95 24.40 16.44
N ASN A 94 16.47 23.40 15.71
CA ASN A 94 17.20 22.82 14.58
C ASN A 94 17.16 23.79 13.39
N LYS A 95 18.34 24.12 12.86
CA LYS A 95 18.50 25.17 11.85
C LYS A 95 18.74 24.59 10.45
N THR A 96 17.85 24.90 9.51
CA THR A 96 18.09 24.74 8.07
C THR A 96 18.50 26.08 7.48
N SER A 97 19.59 26.13 6.74
CA SER A 97 20.13 27.36 6.13
C SER A 97 20.13 27.30 4.61
N TYR A 98 19.95 28.45 3.97
CA TYR A 98 19.88 28.58 2.51
C TYR A 98 20.93 29.56 2.02
N GLN A 99 21.58 29.23 0.89
CA GLN A 99 22.56 30.08 0.23
C GLN A 99 22.13 30.36 -1.20
N TYR A 100 22.32 31.60 -1.63
CA TYR A 100 21.90 32.07 -2.95
C TYR A 100 23.09 32.61 -3.74
N ASP A 101 23.00 32.53 -5.06
CA ASP A 101 23.93 33.23 -5.93
C ASP A 101 23.63 34.75 -6.02
N ALA A 102 24.41 35.45 -6.84
CA ALA A 102 24.25 36.89 -7.08
C ALA A 102 22.92 37.25 -7.77
N LEU A 103 22.27 36.30 -8.45
CA LEU A 103 20.98 36.47 -9.11
C LEU A 103 19.80 36.11 -8.19
N GLY A 104 20.04 35.64 -6.96
CA GLY A 104 18.98 35.27 -6.02
C GLY A 104 18.47 33.85 -6.15
N ARG A 105 19.18 32.98 -6.89
CA ARG A 105 18.79 31.57 -7.06
C ARG A 105 19.42 30.71 -5.96
N LEU A 106 18.67 29.75 -5.44
CA LEU A 106 19.09 28.88 -4.34
C LEU A 106 20.19 27.92 -4.83
N VAL A 107 21.43 28.11 -4.38
CA VAL A 107 22.57 27.24 -4.77
C VAL A 107 22.92 26.20 -3.73
N ARG A 108 22.48 26.36 -2.47
CA ARG A 108 22.72 25.38 -1.43
C ARG A 108 21.65 25.41 -0.35
N THR A 109 21.19 24.22 0.05
CA THR A 109 20.45 24.00 1.30
C THR A 109 21.37 23.26 2.27
N ILE A 110 21.51 23.75 3.50
CA ILE A 110 22.31 23.14 4.56
C ILE A 110 21.36 22.75 5.69
N TYR A 111 21.35 21.46 6.04
CA TYR A 111 20.44 20.90 7.03
C TYR A 111 21.04 20.94 8.45
N PRO A 112 20.22 20.71 9.51
CA PRO A 112 20.69 20.72 10.89
C PRO A 112 21.87 19.79 11.19
N ASP A 113 21.98 18.66 10.49
CA ASP A 113 23.10 17.72 10.58
C ASP A 113 24.35 18.14 9.78
N ASN A 114 24.36 19.35 9.21
CA ASN A 114 25.37 19.91 8.29
C ASN A 114 25.48 19.21 6.93
N THR A 115 24.61 18.25 6.61
CA THR A 115 24.50 17.75 5.24
C THR A 115 23.97 18.85 4.32
N LYS A 116 24.20 18.74 3.02
CA LYS A 116 23.83 19.79 2.06
C LYS A 116 23.40 19.26 0.72
N GLU A 117 22.50 19.98 0.08
CA GLU A 117 22.13 19.81 -1.33
C GLU A 117 22.61 21.03 -2.11
N GLU A 118 23.03 20.85 -3.36
CA GLU A 118 23.58 21.92 -4.20
C GLU A 118 22.92 21.94 -5.58
N TYR A 119 22.72 23.16 -6.11
CA TYR A 119 22.07 23.38 -7.40
C TYR A 119 22.96 24.25 -8.28
N ILE A 120 23.11 23.86 -9.54
CA ILE A 120 23.81 24.61 -10.58
C ILE A 120 22.81 25.01 -11.65
N TYR A 121 22.82 26.29 -12.00
CA TYR A 121 21.91 26.85 -12.98
C TYR A 121 22.63 27.29 -14.25
N ASP A 122 21.94 27.25 -15.39
CA ASP A 122 22.36 27.96 -16.59
C ASP A 122 22.14 29.49 -16.46
N SER A 123 22.35 30.26 -17.53
CA SER A 123 22.18 31.73 -17.50
C SER A 123 20.74 32.19 -17.42
N VAL A 124 19.76 31.35 -17.76
CA VAL A 124 18.33 31.71 -17.79
C VAL A 124 17.57 31.17 -16.58
N GLY A 125 18.22 30.37 -15.71
CA GLY A 125 17.67 29.90 -14.45
C GLY A 125 17.21 28.45 -14.44
N ASN A 126 17.49 27.66 -15.48
CA ASN A 126 17.22 26.23 -15.44
C ASN A 126 18.28 25.49 -14.62
N ILE A 127 17.87 24.48 -13.84
CA ILE A 127 18.80 23.63 -13.08
C ILE A 127 19.49 22.69 -14.05
N ILE A 128 20.79 22.86 -14.31
CA ILE A 128 21.57 21.97 -15.17
C ILE A 128 22.27 20.86 -14.39
N SER A 129 22.42 21.03 -13.07
CA SER A 129 22.95 19.98 -12.20
C SER A 129 22.42 20.10 -10.77
N PHE A 130 22.15 18.95 -10.17
CA PHE A 130 21.77 18.80 -8.76
C PHE A 130 22.72 17.82 -8.09
N LEU A 131 23.26 18.20 -6.93
CA LEU A 131 24.00 17.31 -6.03
C LEU A 131 23.15 17.08 -4.78
N ASN A 132 22.84 15.82 -4.49
CA ASN A 132 22.13 15.48 -3.26
C ASN A 132 23.06 15.50 -2.03
N LYS A 133 22.53 15.14 -0.86
CA LYS A 133 23.26 15.09 0.43
C LYS A 133 24.50 14.19 0.46
N ASN A 134 24.60 13.23 -0.46
CA ASN A 134 25.77 12.36 -0.63
C ASN A 134 26.78 12.86 -1.67
N GLY A 135 26.52 14.00 -2.31
CA GLY A 135 27.30 14.46 -3.46
C GLY A 135 27.06 13.66 -4.74
N GLN A 136 26.00 12.84 -4.80
CA GLN A 136 25.61 12.16 -6.03
C GLN A 136 24.96 13.17 -6.97
N LYS A 137 25.35 13.13 -8.24
CA LYS A 137 25.05 14.17 -9.22
C LYS A 137 23.98 13.69 -10.21
N THR A 138 22.98 14.53 -10.45
CA THR A 138 22.03 14.39 -11.56
C THR A 138 22.20 15.59 -12.49
N ASP A 139 22.36 15.34 -13.78
CA ASP A 139 22.49 16.37 -14.82
C ASP A 139 21.22 16.48 -15.66
N TYR A 140 20.88 17.71 -16.04
CA TYR A 140 19.68 18.02 -16.82
C TYR A 140 20.07 18.80 -18.09
N GLN A 141 19.39 18.51 -19.20
CA GLN A 141 19.55 19.27 -20.44
C GLN A 141 18.20 19.77 -20.94
N TYR A 142 18.22 20.98 -21.47
CA TYR A 142 17.04 21.67 -21.96
C TYR A 142 17.19 21.98 -23.45
N ASP A 143 16.07 22.08 -24.16
CA ASP A 143 16.06 22.63 -25.52
C ASP A 143 16.12 24.17 -25.50
N ASN A 144 16.11 24.77 -26.69
CA ASN A 144 16.15 26.23 -26.87
C ASN A 144 14.87 26.94 -26.37
N LEU A 145 13.81 26.19 -26.03
CA LEU A 145 12.59 26.69 -25.41
C LEU A 145 12.57 26.44 -23.89
N TYR A 146 13.71 26.03 -23.31
CA TYR A 146 13.88 25.77 -21.88
C TYR A 146 13.03 24.60 -21.36
N ARG A 147 12.69 23.65 -22.23
CA ARG A 147 11.97 22.43 -21.88
C ARG A 147 12.96 21.30 -21.63
N LEU A 148 12.73 20.49 -20.60
CA LEU A 148 13.62 19.40 -20.19
C LEU A 148 13.63 18.28 -21.23
N VAL A 149 14.76 18.02 -21.90
CA VAL A 149 14.87 16.99 -22.95
C VAL A 149 15.71 15.78 -22.54
N LYS A 150 16.54 15.91 -21.50
CA LYS A 150 17.40 14.81 -21.04
C LYS A 150 17.71 14.91 -19.54
N ILE A 151 17.69 13.75 -18.89
CA ILE A 151 18.14 13.55 -17.51
C ILE A 151 19.24 12.49 -17.52
N VAL A 152 20.36 12.76 -16.84
CA VAL A 152 21.45 11.79 -16.61
C VAL A 152 21.64 11.63 -15.12
N ASP A 153 21.39 10.42 -14.61
CA ASP A 153 21.53 10.12 -13.17
C ASP A 153 23.00 9.86 -12.76
N ALA A 154 23.23 9.65 -11.46
CA ALA A 154 24.57 9.45 -10.91
C ALA A 154 25.26 8.15 -11.36
N LEU A 155 24.54 7.23 -12.02
CA LEU A 155 25.08 6.02 -12.65
C LEU A 155 25.23 6.17 -14.17
N ASN A 156 25.02 7.38 -14.72
CA ASN A 156 25.02 7.71 -16.14
C ASN A 156 23.88 7.06 -16.95
N ASN A 157 22.77 6.68 -16.31
CA ASN A 157 21.59 6.26 -17.04
C ASN A 157 20.89 7.48 -17.65
N GLU A 158 20.44 7.37 -18.91
CA GLU A 158 19.81 8.48 -19.63
C GLU A 158 18.30 8.28 -19.76
N THR A 159 17.52 9.31 -19.42
CA THR A 159 16.11 9.43 -19.80
C THR A 159 15.96 10.59 -20.78
N LYS A 160 15.16 10.42 -21.84
CA LYS A 160 14.95 11.44 -22.88
C LYS A 160 13.47 11.77 -23.03
N ILE A 161 13.18 13.04 -23.28
CA ILE A 161 11.83 13.57 -23.44
C ILE A 161 11.76 14.31 -24.78
N ARG A 162 10.69 14.10 -25.54
CA ARG A 162 10.39 14.85 -26.76
C ARG A 162 9.09 15.62 -26.63
N TYR A 163 9.00 16.73 -27.35
CA TYR A 163 7.84 17.62 -27.34
C TYR A 163 7.38 17.94 -28.75
N ASP A 164 6.09 18.25 -28.89
CA ASP A 164 5.56 18.90 -30.08
C ASP A 164 5.83 20.44 -30.08
N LEU A 165 5.27 21.14 -31.07
CA LEU A 165 5.36 22.60 -31.19
C LEU A 165 4.52 23.35 -30.16
N ASN A 166 3.49 22.72 -29.59
CA ASN A 166 2.62 23.30 -28.56
C ASN A 166 3.21 23.14 -27.16
N GLY A 167 4.27 22.34 -26.99
CA GLY A 167 4.90 22.07 -25.71
C GLY A 167 4.40 20.80 -25.01
N ASN A 168 3.57 20.00 -25.67
CA ASN A 168 3.12 18.73 -25.12
C ASN A 168 4.21 17.67 -25.25
N GLU A 169 4.42 16.88 -24.20
CA GLU A 169 5.35 15.75 -24.22
C GLU A 169 4.82 14.67 -25.17
N THR A 170 5.52 14.39 -26.26
CA THR A 170 5.11 13.39 -27.26
C THR A 170 5.78 12.05 -27.04
N GLU A 171 6.93 12.02 -26.36
CA GLU A 171 7.68 10.79 -26.14
C GLU A 171 8.52 10.83 -24.86
N LEU A 172 8.54 9.71 -24.13
CA LEU A 172 9.42 9.47 -22.98
C LEU A 172 10.19 8.16 -23.17
N ILE A 173 11.52 8.27 -23.28
CA ILE A 173 12.42 7.14 -23.49
C ILE A 173 13.18 6.85 -22.21
N ASN A 174 13.02 5.63 -21.68
CA ASN A 174 13.71 5.18 -20.48
C ASN A 174 15.16 4.73 -20.76
N PRO A 175 15.99 4.53 -19.71
CA PRO A 175 17.38 4.06 -19.86
C PRO A 175 17.59 2.71 -20.55
N LEU A 176 16.56 1.88 -20.69
CA LEU A 176 16.60 0.62 -21.46
C LEU A 176 16.21 0.82 -22.94
N GLY A 177 15.83 2.04 -23.35
CA GLY A 177 15.36 2.36 -24.69
C GLY A 177 13.86 2.10 -24.92
N GLY A 178 13.12 1.64 -23.90
CA GLY A 178 11.66 1.55 -23.96
C GLY A 178 11.05 2.95 -24.04
N SER A 179 10.11 3.16 -24.95
CA SER A 179 9.51 4.46 -25.22
C SER A 179 8.00 4.48 -25.00
N TYR A 180 7.51 5.48 -24.27
CA TYR A 180 6.09 5.83 -24.23
C TYR A 180 5.81 6.95 -25.22
N SER A 181 4.73 6.85 -25.98
CA SER A 181 4.27 7.93 -26.88
C SER A 181 2.94 8.50 -26.41
N TYR A 182 2.73 9.79 -26.63
CA TYR A 182 1.54 10.52 -26.21
C TYR A 182 0.98 11.37 -27.35
N ASN A 183 -0.31 11.23 -27.62
CA ASN A 183 -1.03 12.03 -28.62
C ASN A 183 -2.07 12.91 -27.94
N TYR A 184 -2.25 14.11 -28.48
CA TYR A 184 -3.12 15.15 -27.92
C TYR A 184 -4.14 15.62 -28.97
N ASP A 185 -5.27 16.13 -28.51
CA ASP A 185 -6.22 16.85 -29.38
C ASP A 185 -5.80 18.32 -29.60
N GLU A 186 -6.58 19.06 -30.40
CA GLU A 186 -6.33 20.47 -30.71
C GLU A 186 -6.40 21.40 -29.47
N LEU A 187 -6.97 20.92 -28.36
CA LEU A 187 -7.02 21.62 -27.08
C LEU A 187 -5.89 21.19 -26.12
N ASN A 188 -4.88 20.46 -26.62
CA ASN A 188 -3.75 19.92 -25.87
C ASN A 188 -4.13 18.93 -24.76
N ARG A 189 -5.27 18.23 -24.90
CA ARG A 189 -5.69 17.17 -23.97
C ARG A 189 -5.19 15.82 -24.46
N LEU A 190 -4.65 15.00 -23.57
CA LEU A 190 -4.13 13.67 -23.90
C LEU A 190 -5.26 12.75 -24.40
N ILE A 191 -5.21 12.30 -25.64
CA ILE A 191 -6.21 11.39 -26.23
C ILE A 191 -5.71 9.97 -26.43
N GLU A 192 -4.39 9.76 -26.44
CA GLU A 192 -3.80 8.43 -26.56
C GLU A 192 -2.44 8.35 -25.88
N LYS A 193 -2.21 7.29 -25.13
CA LYS A 193 -0.92 6.89 -24.59
C LYS A 193 -0.56 5.53 -25.16
N ILE A 194 0.64 5.40 -25.70
CA ILE A 194 1.19 4.15 -26.23
C ILE A 194 2.35 3.72 -25.35
N ASP A 195 2.36 2.48 -24.89
CA ASP A 195 3.47 1.92 -24.11
C ASP A 195 4.59 1.36 -25.01
N PRO A 196 5.76 1.02 -24.43
CA PRO A 196 6.87 0.40 -25.19
C PRO A 196 6.56 -0.88 -25.98
N PHE A 197 5.41 -1.52 -25.81
CA PHE A 197 4.96 -2.67 -26.60
C PHE A 197 3.96 -2.29 -27.71
N GLY A 198 3.67 -1.01 -27.90
CA GLY A 198 2.68 -0.55 -28.85
C GLY A 198 1.25 -0.67 -28.34
N ASN A 199 1.04 -0.96 -27.05
CA ASN A 199 -0.30 -1.00 -26.50
C ASN A 199 -0.87 0.41 -26.34
N SER A 200 -2.05 0.66 -26.91
CA SER A 200 -2.71 1.96 -26.93
C SER A 200 -3.77 2.08 -25.83
N TYR A 201 -3.78 3.20 -25.12
CA TYR A 201 -4.77 3.60 -24.13
C TYR A 201 -5.36 4.94 -24.55
N LYS A 202 -6.67 5.03 -24.77
CA LYS A 202 -7.31 6.22 -25.34
C LYS A 202 -8.26 6.89 -24.36
N TYR A 203 -8.44 8.19 -24.55
CA TYR A 203 -9.28 9.04 -23.72
C TYR A 203 -10.17 9.88 -24.62
N GLN A 204 -11.44 9.97 -24.27
CA GLN A 204 -12.40 10.86 -24.92
C GLN A 204 -12.91 11.87 -23.90
N TYR A 205 -13.18 13.08 -24.38
CA TYR A 205 -13.62 14.19 -23.56
C TYR A 205 -14.88 14.81 -24.13
N ASP A 206 -15.70 15.40 -23.26
CA ASP A 206 -16.74 16.32 -23.68
C ASP A 206 -16.16 17.72 -24.03
N ALA A 207 -17.05 18.66 -24.38
CA ALA A 207 -16.67 20.02 -24.75
C ALA A 207 -16.09 20.85 -23.59
N VAL A 208 -16.36 20.47 -22.33
CA VAL A 208 -15.90 21.18 -21.13
C VAL A 208 -14.69 20.53 -20.48
N GLY A 209 -14.24 19.37 -20.99
CA GLY A 209 -13.01 18.70 -20.58
C GLY A 209 -13.20 17.51 -19.65
N ASN A 210 -14.43 17.07 -19.38
CA ASN A 210 -14.63 15.85 -18.60
C ASN A 210 -14.31 14.62 -19.45
N ILE A 211 -13.66 13.61 -18.87
CA ILE A 211 -13.41 12.33 -19.54
C ILE A 211 -14.72 11.58 -19.67
N THR A 212 -15.20 11.33 -20.88
CA THR A 212 -16.44 10.59 -21.15
C THR A 212 -16.18 9.11 -21.42
N GLN A 213 -15.00 8.76 -21.94
CA GLN A 213 -14.59 7.38 -22.13
C GLN A 213 -13.10 7.18 -21.90
N THR A 214 -12.75 6.04 -21.32
CA THR A 214 -11.39 5.48 -21.37
C THR A 214 -11.43 4.17 -22.11
N ILE A 215 -10.47 3.96 -23.00
CA ILE A 215 -10.38 2.76 -23.84
C ILE A 215 -9.03 2.11 -23.59
N ASN A 216 -9.01 0.85 -23.14
CA ASN A 216 -7.77 0.11 -23.00
C ASN A 216 -7.31 -0.47 -24.35
N LYS A 217 -6.17 -1.16 -24.35
CA LYS A 217 -5.54 -1.73 -25.55
C LYS A 217 -6.32 -2.84 -26.26
N GLU A 218 -7.33 -3.44 -25.63
CA GLU A 218 -8.27 -4.36 -26.31
C GLU A 218 -9.54 -3.68 -26.81
N ASN A 219 -9.61 -2.35 -26.71
CA ASN A 219 -10.81 -1.58 -26.94
C ASN A 219 -11.93 -1.84 -25.92
N ARG A 220 -11.62 -2.31 -24.71
CA ARG A 220 -12.57 -2.27 -23.59
C ARG A 220 -12.80 -0.81 -23.21
N ILE A 221 -14.07 -0.45 -23.08
CA ILE A 221 -14.51 0.92 -22.85
C ILE A 221 -15.03 1.04 -21.42
N ASN A 222 -14.54 2.00 -20.65
CA ASN A 222 -15.29 2.51 -19.49
C ASN A 222 -15.91 3.84 -19.90
N SER A 223 -17.19 4.06 -19.56
CA SER A 223 -17.92 5.29 -19.87
C SER A 223 -18.30 6.04 -18.60
N TYR A 224 -18.27 7.37 -18.68
CA TYR A 224 -18.54 8.28 -17.56
C TYR A 224 -19.59 9.30 -17.99
N THR A 225 -20.64 9.46 -17.19
CA THR A 225 -21.69 10.45 -17.40
C THR A 225 -21.64 11.49 -16.29
N TYR A 226 -21.75 12.77 -16.67
CA TYR A 226 -21.76 13.90 -15.74
C TYR A 226 -23.11 14.62 -15.80
N ASP A 227 -23.45 15.33 -14.72
CA ASP A 227 -24.57 16.28 -14.74
C ASP A 227 -24.15 17.65 -15.29
N GLU A 228 -25.10 18.59 -15.36
CA GLU A 228 -24.88 19.97 -15.85
C GLU A 228 -23.87 20.77 -15.02
N MET A 229 -23.50 20.30 -13.83
CA MET A 229 -22.49 20.90 -12.95
C MET A 229 -21.13 20.19 -13.06
N ASN A 230 -20.94 19.32 -14.05
CA ASN A 230 -19.74 18.51 -14.28
C ASN A 230 -19.45 17.50 -13.15
N ARG A 231 -20.47 17.05 -12.43
CA ARG A 231 -20.32 16.04 -11.37
C ARG A 231 -20.62 14.66 -11.93
N LEU A 232 -19.79 13.66 -11.63
CA LEU A 232 -19.94 12.28 -12.10
C LEU A 232 -21.22 11.65 -11.52
N ILE A 233 -22.16 11.25 -12.36
CA ILE A 233 -23.45 10.62 -11.96
C ILE A 233 -23.57 9.15 -12.37
N LYS A 234 -22.76 8.68 -13.33
CA LYS A 234 -22.77 7.28 -13.75
C LYS A 234 -21.38 6.85 -14.24
N VAL A 235 -20.98 5.66 -13.83
CA VAL A 235 -19.85 4.92 -14.41
C VAL A 235 -20.40 3.64 -15.01
N VAL A 236 -19.95 3.29 -16.22
CA VAL A 236 -20.15 1.99 -16.84
C VAL A 236 -18.79 1.38 -17.10
N GLU A 237 -18.44 0.33 -16.38
CA GLU A 237 -17.20 -0.42 -16.62
C GLU A 237 -17.43 -1.56 -17.60
N ASP A 238 -16.50 -1.72 -18.55
CA ASP A 238 -16.64 -2.68 -19.64
C ASP A 238 -17.94 -2.49 -20.45
N ALA A 239 -18.19 -1.24 -20.88
CA ALA A 239 -19.31 -0.87 -21.72
C ALA A 239 -19.30 -1.66 -23.05
N GLY A 240 -20.34 -2.48 -23.26
CA GLY A 240 -20.45 -3.41 -24.39
C GLY A 240 -20.04 -4.86 -24.06
N GLY A 241 -19.48 -5.10 -22.87
CA GLY A 241 -19.22 -6.42 -22.29
C GLY A 241 -20.09 -6.67 -21.06
N ILE A 242 -19.49 -6.78 -19.86
CA ILE A 242 -20.23 -6.98 -18.59
C ILE A 242 -21.13 -5.79 -18.27
N GLY A 243 -20.71 -4.56 -18.62
CA GLY A 243 -21.52 -3.35 -18.46
C GLY A 243 -21.88 -3.05 -17.00
N ARG A 244 -20.90 -3.14 -16.09
CA ARG A 244 -21.11 -2.86 -14.66
C ARG A 244 -21.46 -1.40 -14.46
N GLU A 245 -22.65 -1.11 -13.95
CA GLU A 245 -23.11 0.27 -13.77
C GLU A 245 -23.02 0.70 -12.29
N THR A 246 -22.52 1.91 -12.04
CA THR A 246 -22.58 2.53 -10.71
C THR A 246 -23.13 3.94 -10.85
N TYR A 247 -24.09 4.29 -10.01
CA TYR A 247 -24.78 5.58 -10.05
C TYR A 247 -24.43 6.41 -8.83
N PHE A 248 -24.30 7.71 -9.02
CA PHE A 248 -24.05 8.67 -7.96
C PHE A 248 -25.16 9.72 -7.96
N SER A 249 -25.64 10.09 -6.78
CA SER A 249 -26.51 11.25 -6.60
C SER A 249 -25.86 12.25 -5.66
N TYR A 250 -26.20 13.52 -5.85
CA TYR A 250 -25.72 14.61 -5.03
C TYR A 250 -26.89 15.32 -4.39
N ASP A 251 -26.69 15.85 -3.18
CA ASP A 251 -27.62 16.79 -2.57
C ASP A 251 -27.60 18.15 -3.29
N GLU A 252 -28.39 19.09 -2.77
CA GLU A 252 -28.52 20.42 -3.33
C GLU A 252 -27.26 21.29 -3.21
N PHE A 253 -26.32 20.94 -2.31
CA PHE A 253 -25.04 21.62 -2.09
C PHE A 253 -23.86 20.95 -2.82
N GLY A 254 -24.11 19.79 -3.43
CA GLY A 254 -23.13 19.04 -4.20
C GLY A 254 -22.35 18.00 -3.44
N ASN A 255 -22.80 17.65 -2.24
CA ASN A 255 -22.27 16.50 -1.52
C ASN A 255 -22.87 15.21 -2.07
N ARG A 256 -22.10 14.13 -2.12
CA ARG A 256 -22.57 12.84 -2.64
C ARG A 256 -23.57 12.22 -1.67
N SER A 257 -24.87 12.36 -1.94
CA SER A 257 -25.92 11.84 -1.05
C SER A 257 -26.17 10.35 -1.23
N LYS A 258 -25.77 9.75 -2.36
CA LYS A 258 -26.10 8.36 -2.68
C LYS A 258 -25.14 7.71 -3.67
N ILE A 259 -24.90 6.41 -3.48
CA ILE A 259 -24.27 5.48 -4.42
C ILE A 259 -25.25 4.32 -4.65
N ILE A 260 -25.46 3.92 -5.91
CA ILE A 260 -26.11 2.65 -6.26
C ILE A 260 -25.10 1.81 -7.00
N ASP A 261 -24.76 0.65 -6.44
CA ASP A 261 -23.80 -0.27 -7.02
C ASP A 261 -24.40 -1.07 -8.19
N ALA A 262 -23.58 -1.94 -8.79
CA ALA A 262 -23.97 -2.71 -9.97
C ALA A 262 -24.97 -3.84 -9.72
N ASN A 263 -25.14 -4.24 -8.46
CA ASN A 263 -26.18 -5.17 -8.04
C ASN A 263 -27.48 -4.42 -7.69
N GLY A 264 -27.48 -3.08 -7.74
CA GLY A 264 -28.63 -2.22 -7.48
C GLY A 264 -28.81 -1.86 -6.01
N PHE A 265 -27.81 -2.14 -5.15
CA PHE A 265 -27.89 -1.83 -3.73
C PHE A 265 -27.48 -0.39 -3.44
N GLU A 266 -28.19 0.24 -2.49
CA GLU A 266 -28.11 1.67 -2.24
C GLU A 266 -27.34 1.99 -0.96
N THR A 267 -26.30 2.82 -1.07
CA THR A 267 -25.62 3.45 0.07
C THR A 267 -25.97 4.93 0.11
N ARG A 268 -26.28 5.49 1.28
CA ARG A 268 -26.63 6.92 1.45
C ARG A 268 -25.69 7.63 2.41
N PHE A 269 -25.55 8.93 2.21
CA PHE A 269 -24.77 9.81 3.08
C PHE A 269 -25.64 10.98 3.53
N GLU A 270 -25.57 11.29 4.82
CA GLU A 270 -26.18 12.49 5.41
C GLU A 270 -25.07 13.48 5.79
N TYR A 271 -25.35 14.77 5.64
CA TYR A 271 -24.39 15.84 5.87
C TYR A 271 -24.97 16.89 6.82
N ASP A 272 -24.10 17.60 7.54
CA ASP A 272 -24.49 18.78 8.32
C ASP A 272 -24.46 20.08 7.49
N GLU A 273 -24.74 21.21 8.16
CA GLU A 273 -24.70 22.54 7.55
C GLU A 273 -23.30 22.93 7.04
N LEU A 274 -22.24 22.32 7.55
CA LEU A 274 -20.85 22.52 7.11
C LEU A 274 -20.40 21.54 6.02
N ASN A 275 -21.32 20.72 5.49
CA ASN A 275 -21.08 19.68 4.49
C ASN A 275 -20.18 18.53 5.00
N ARG A 276 -20.17 18.27 6.31
CA ARG A 276 -19.45 17.13 6.91
C ARG A 276 -20.38 15.92 6.99
N ILE A 277 -19.87 14.72 6.74
CA ILE A 277 -20.69 13.48 6.79
C ILE A 277 -21.12 13.23 8.24
N THR A 278 -22.41 13.27 8.52
CA THR A 278 -22.96 12.90 9.84
C THR A 278 -23.40 11.44 9.89
N LYS A 279 -23.81 10.86 8.75
CA LYS A 279 -24.06 9.42 8.63
C LYS A 279 -23.60 8.83 7.30
N HIS A 280 -23.11 7.61 7.38
CA HIS A 280 -22.88 6.72 6.25
C HIS A 280 -23.80 5.51 6.43
N ILE A 281 -24.86 5.44 5.63
CA ILE A 281 -25.94 4.45 5.72
C ILE A 281 -25.71 3.37 4.66
N LEU A 282 -25.53 2.14 5.13
CA LEU A 282 -25.28 0.95 4.32
C LEU A 282 -26.56 0.43 3.65
N PRO A 283 -26.45 -0.44 2.62
CA PRO A 283 -27.60 -1.04 1.93
C PRO A 283 -28.67 -1.72 2.78
N ASN A 284 -28.29 -2.30 3.92
CA ASN A 284 -29.23 -2.93 4.85
C ASN A 284 -29.90 -1.92 5.81
N GLY A 285 -29.56 -0.64 5.74
CA GLY A 285 -30.07 0.43 6.60
C GLY A 285 -29.27 0.65 7.89
N ALA A 286 -28.30 -0.21 8.22
CA ALA A 286 -27.35 0.04 9.30
C ALA A 286 -26.44 1.22 8.93
N TYR A 287 -25.83 1.88 9.91
CA TYR A 287 -25.09 3.12 9.64
C TYR A 287 -23.94 3.37 10.61
N TYR A 288 -22.91 4.04 10.10
CA TYR A 288 -21.96 4.78 10.91
C TYR A 288 -22.48 6.20 11.14
N SER A 289 -22.22 6.79 12.30
CA SER A 289 -22.45 8.22 12.53
C SER A 289 -21.25 8.92 13.15
N TYR A 290 -21.09 10.21 12.83
CA TYR A 290 -19.93 11.00 13.22
C TYR A 290 -20.36 12.31 13.88
N LEU A 291 -19.69 12.66 14.97
CA LEU A 291 -19.74 13.98 15.59
C LEU A 291 -18.39 14.66 15.43
N TYR A 292 -18.43 15.97 15.19
CA TYR A 292 -17.25 16.78 14.96
C TYR A 292 -17.18 17.92 15.99
N ASP A 293 -15.97 18.37 16.29
CA ASP A 293 -15.76 19.67 16.93
C ASP A 293 -15.95 20.83 15.93
N ASN A 294 -15.70 22.06 16.38
CA ASN A 294 -15.81 23.26 15.54
C ASN A 294 -14.64 23.41 14.53
N LEU A 295 -13.68 22.48 14.55
CA LEU A 295 -12.47 22.46 13.71
C LEU A 295 -12.47 21.31 12.71
N TYR A 296 -13.62 20.64 12.57
CA TYR A 296 -13.81 19.50 11.66
C TYR A 296 -13.09 18.22 12.12
N ASN A 297 -12.57 18.17 13.35
CA ASN A 297 -12.04 16.92 13.90
C ASN A 297 -13.18 16.02 14.35
N ILE A 298 -13.13 14.73 14.03
CA ILE A 298 -14.09 13.74 14.55
C ILE A 298 -13.84 13.57 16.05
N ILE A 299 -14.85 13.81 16.88
CA ILE A 299 -14.81 13.62 18.35
C ILE A 299 -15.59 12.39 18.82
N GLU A 300 -16.52 11.88 18.00
CA GLU A 300 -17.20 10.62 18.25
C GLU A 300 -17.50 9.93 16.92
N LYS A 301 -17.18 8.63 16.84
CA LYS A 301 -17.64 7.71 15.80
C LYS A 301 -18.53 6.67 16.45
N GLN A 302 -19.73 6.47 15.93
CA GLN A 302 -20.58 5.34 16.27
C GLN A 302 -20.58 4.34 15.12
N ASN A 303 -20.37 3.08 15.44
CA ASN A 303 -20.45 1.97 14.49
C ASN A 303 -21.90 1.47 14.33
N PRO A 304 -22.19 0.68 13.28
CA PRO A 304 -23.49 0.04 13.07
C PRO A 304 -24.05 -0.76 14.26
N ASP A 305 -23.19 -1.42 15.04
CA ASP A 305 -23.55 -2.16 16.27
C ASP A 305 -23.82 -1.25 17.48
N MET A 306 -23.86 0.07 17.28
CA MET A 306 -24.04 1.12 18.29
C MET A 306 -22.86 1.32 19.24
N THR A 307 -21.73 0.62 19.07
CA THR A 307 -20.50 0.93 19.81
C THR A 307 -19.98 2.31 19.42
N LYS A 308 -19.34 2.98 20.38
CA LYS A 308 -18.83 4.34 20.22
C LYS A 308 -17.34 4.39 20.47
N ILE A 309 -16.65 5.17 19.65
CA ILE A 309 -15.24 5.53 19.78
C ILE A 309 -15.19 7.05 19.94
N GLN A 310 -14.53 7.53 20.99
CA GLN A 310 -14.40 8.97 21.27
C GLN A 310 -12.96 9.43 21.08
N TYR A 311 -12.76 10.66 20.61
CA TYR A 311 -11.46 11.24 20.30
C TYR A 311 -11.30 12.59 20.99
N GLU A 312 -10.12 12.85 21.54
CA GLU A 312 -9.73 14.14 22.11
C GLU A 312 -8.44 14.63 21.45
N TYR A 313 -8.39 15.92 21.11
CA TYR A 313 -7.26 16.58 20.45
C TYR A 313 -6.69 17.68 21.34
N ASP A 314 -5.40 17.95 21.21
CA ASP A 314 -4.79 19.15 21.80
C ASP A 314 -5.09 20.43 20.99
N SER A 315 -4.63 21.56 21.51
CA SER A 315 -4.78 22.87 20.85
C SER A 315 -3.99 23.01 19.54
N ALA A 316 -3.09 22.09 19.23
CA ALA A 316 -2.39 22.00 17.96
C ALA A 316 -3.03 20.96 17.01
N TYR A 317 -4.26 20.51 17.33
CA TYR A 317 -5.07 19.59 16.54
C TYR A 317 -4.50 18.17 16.46
N GLN A 318 -3.66 17.79 17.41
CA GLN A 318 -3.05 16.46 17.45
C GLN A 318 -3.90 15.55 18.34
N LEU A 319 -4.19 14.32 17.89
CA LEU A 319 -4.97 13.34 18.67
C LEU A 319 -4.18 12.99 19.93
N VAL A 320 -4.74 13.27 21.13
CA VAL A 320 -4.09 12.96 22.41
C VAL A 320 -4.76 11.80 23.14
N LYS A 321 -6.00 11.47 22.80
CA LYS A 321 -6.72 10.36 23.42
C LYS A 321 -7.78 9.77 22.50
N LYS A 322 -7.88 8.44 22.47
CA LYS A 322 -8.95 7.69 21.81
C LYS A 322 -9.54 6.67 22.78
N VAL A 323 -10.86 6.66 22.96
CA VAL A 323 -11.56 5.81 23.94
C VAL A 323 -12.47 4.84 23.21
N LEU A 324 -12.21 3.55 23.39
CA LEU A 324 -13.07 2.43 22.97
C LEU A 324 -13.90 1.96 24.20
N PRO A 325 -14.93 1.12 24.01
CA PRO A 325 -15.68 0.55 25.11
C PRO A 325 -14.83 -0.27 26.12
N ASP A 326 -13.74 -0.89 25.65
CA ASP A 326 -12.90 -1.82 26.40
C ASP A 326 -11.43 -1.40 26.53
N ASP A 327 -11.04 -0.27 25.94
CA ASP A 327 -9.64 0.18 25.89
C ASP A 327 -9.52 1.71 25.79
N THR A 328 -8.39 2.27 26.19
CA THR A 328 -8.11 3.70 26.08
C THR A 328 -6.70 3.92 25.58
N TYR A 329 -6.60 4.66 24.49
CA TYR A 329 -5.37 5.03 23.80
C TYR A 329 -4.97 6.44 24.22
N ILE A 330 -3.71 6.65 24.57
CA ILE A 330 -3.15 7.95 24.95
C ILE A 330 -1.94 8.22 24.08
N TYR A 331 -1.83 9.44 23.56
CA TYR A 331 -0.77 9.87 22.66
C TYR A 331 -0.11 11.15 23.19
N SER A 332 1.19 11.31 22.91
CA SER A 332 1.93 12.54 23.23
C SER A 332 2.95 12.87 22.15
N TYR A 333 3.29 14.15 22.02
CA TYR A 333 4.10 14.67 20.93
C TYR A 333 5.24 15.56 21.44
N ASP A 334 6.32 15.68 20.67
CA ASP A 334 7.39 16.64 20.93
C ASP A 334 7.06 18.05 20.39
N GLU A 335 8.00 18.99 20.55
CA GLU A 335 7.82 20.38 20.13
C GLU A 335 7.74 20.54 18.60
N ASN A 336 8.19 19.56 17.83
CA ASN A 336 8.04 19.54 16.37
C ASN A 336 6.78 18.80 15.91
N GLY A 337 5.96 18.32 16.85
CA GLY A 337 4.74 17.57 16.57
C GLY A 337 4.99 16.09 16.25
N ASN A 338 6.20 15.57 16.49
CA ASN A 338 6.48 14.15 16.30
C ASN A 338 5.89 13.34 17.47
N LEU A 339 5.27 12.19 17.19
CA LEU A 339 4.69 11.32 18.22
C LEU A 339 5.79 10.66 19.08
N ILE A 340 5.84 10.96 20.37
CA ILE A 340 6.86 10.44 21.31
C ILE A 340 6.34 9.32 22.22
N SER A 341 5.03 9.18 22.41
CA SER A 341 4.46 8.04 23.11
C SER A 341 3.05 7.73 22.63
N ALA A 342 2.73 6.44 22.56
CA ALA A 342 1.41 5.89 22.35
C ALA A 342 1.19 4.70 23.30
N SER A 343 0.12 4.71 24.10
CA SER A 343 -0.15 3.64 25.09
C SER A 343 -1.61 3.21 25.09
N ASN A 344 -1.86 1.93 25.39
CA ASN A 344 -3.19 1.35 25.64
C ASN A 344 -3.09 0.21 26.69
N ASN A 345 -4.15 -0.59 26.86
CA ASN A 345 -4.14 -1.72 27.78
C ASN A 345 -3.10 -2.81 27.45
N ALA A 346 -2.63 -2.91 26.19
CA ALA A 346 -1.62 -3.89 25.80
C ALA A 346 -0.20 -3.45 26.18
N GLY A 347 0.05 -2.15 26.32
CA GLY A 347 1.36 -1.62 26.66
C GLY A 347 1.60 -0.19 26.18
N MET A 348 2.86 0.19 26.06
CA MET A 348 3.29 1.53 25.66
C MET A 348 4.41 1.43 24.63
N VAL A 349 4.38 2.33 23.65
CA VAL A 349 5.48 2.50 22.70
C VAL A 349 5.96 3.93 22.79
N THR A 350 7.25 4.14 23.05
CA THR A 350 7.86 5.48 23.09
C THR A 350 8.86 5.65 21.97
N ARG A 351 8.97 6.87 21.42
CA ARG A 351 9.86 7.20 20.31
C ARG A 351 10.74 8.40 20.64
N SER A 352 11.97 8.39 20.13
CA SER A 352 12.82 9.57 20.07
C SER A 352 13.28 9.84 18.64
N TYR A 353 13.62 11.10 18.36
CA TYR A 353 13.94 11.58 17.01
C TYR A 353 15.32 12.24 17.00
N ASP A 354 16.02 12.13 15.87
CA ASP A 354 17.30 12.81 15.65
C ASP A 354 17.13 14.30 15.29
N ILE A 355 18.25 14.99 15.05
CA ILE A 355 18.28 16.43 14.70
C ILE A 355 17.59 16.73 13.34
N MET A 356 17.30 15.71 12.55
CA MET A 356 16.62 15.78 11.26
C MET A 356 15.14 15.38 11.36
N ASN A 357 14.61 15.23 12.58
CA ASN A 357 13.26 14.72 12.86
C ASN A 357 12.99 13.32 12.28
N ARG A 358 14.02 12.47 12.22
CA ARG A 358 13.88 11.05 11.84
C ARG A 358 13.86 10.17 13.10
N LEU A 359 13.10 9.07 13.06
CA LEU A 359 13.00 8.14 14.18
C LEU A 359 14.38 7.61 14.54
N LYS A 360 14.85 7.89 15.75
CA LYS A 360 16.16 7.46 16.25
C LYS A 360 16.05 6.23 17.14
N GLU A 361 14.96 6.13 17.89
CA GLU A 361 14.73 5.04 18.84
C GLU A 361 13.23 4.78 18.99
N GLU A 362 12.85 3.51 19.08
CA GLU A 362 11.53 3.06 19.49
C GLU A 362 11.69 2.06 20.63
N ILE A 363 11.03 2.30 21.76
CA ILE A 363 10.96 1.39 22.91
C ILE A 363 9.55 0.84 22.96
N GLN A 364 9.42 -0.48 22.96
CA GLN A 364 8.16 -1.21 23.01
C GLN A 364 8.03 -1.93 24.35
N GLU A 365 7.03 -1.56 25.13
CA GLU A 365 6.65 -2.18 26.38
C GLU A 365 5.37 -2.96 26.15
N ILE A 366 5.39 -4.26 26.43
CA ILE A 366 4.19 -5.10 26.45
C ILE A 366 3.89 -5.43 27.90
N SER A 367 2.62 -5.32 28.30
CA SER A 367 2.19 -5.55 29.68
C SER A 367 2.67 -6.91 30.21
N GLY A 368 3.43 -6.88 31.31
CA GLY A 368 4.02 -8.07 31.95
C GLY A 368 5.39 -8.49 31.43
N HIS A 369 5.96 -7.78 30.44
CA HIS A 369 7.26 -8.09 29.84
C HIS A 369 8.24 -6.91 29.92
N ALA A 370 9.53 -7.21 29.83
CA ALA A 370 10.56 -6.18 29.79
C ALA A 370 10.48 -5.34 28.52
N ALA A 371 10.76 -4.04 28.65
CA ALA A 371 10.84 -3.12 27.52
C ALA A 371 11.91 -3.57 26.50
N LYS A 372 11.59 -3.49 25.22
CA LYS A 372 12.48 -3.82 24.10
C LYS A 372 12.77 -2.58 23.28
N THR A 373 14.04 -2.34 22.98
CA THR A 373 14.48 -1.12 22.29
C THR A 373 14.98 -1.42 20.90
N ILE A 374 14.62 -0.59 19.93
CA ILE A 374 15.14 -0.60 18.57
C ILE A 374 15.73 0.78 18.29
N THR A 375 16.98 0.83 17.84
CA THR A 375 17.64 2.10 17.50
C THR A 375 17.94 2.16 16.01
N TYR A 376 17.94 3.37 15.47
CA TYR A 376 18.09 3.66 14.05
C TYR A 376 19.21 4.67 13.84
N ASP A 377 20.15 4.33 12.97
CA ASP A 377 21.19 5.23 12.51
C ASP A 377 21.07 5.46 11.01
N TYR A 378 21.18 6.72 10.60
CA TYR A 378 21.08 7.12 9.21
C TYR A 378 22.43 7.58 8.67
N ASN A 379 22.67 7.32 7.39
CA ASN A 379 23.81 7.90 6.69
C ASN A 379 23.57 9.38 6.36
N SER A 380 24.59 10.03 5.79
CA SER A 380 24.54 11.43 5.33
C SER A 380 23.45 11.71 4.29
N ALA A 381 22.96 10.69 3.59
CA ALA A 381 21.92 10.83 2.57
C ALA A 381 20.54 11.07 3.14
N GLY A 382 20.31 10.63 4.38
CA GLY A 382 18.95 10.34 4.83
C GLY A 382 18.61 8.85 4.93
N ASN A 383 19.41 7.96 4.34
CA ASN A 383 19.05 6.54 4.25
C ASN A 383 19.39 5.82 5.56
N LEU A 384 18.57 4.83 5.93
CA LEU A 384 18.80 4.00 7.11
C LEU A 384 20.07 3.17 6.93
N GLY A 385 21.12 3.43 7.70
CA GLY A 385 22.40 2.72 7.59
C GLY A 385 22.49 1.52 8.52
N HIS A 386 21.93 1.63 9.72
CA HIS A 386 22.07 0.62 10.76
C HIS A 386 20.84 0.60 11.68
N ILE A 387 20.44 -0.59 12.10
CA ILE A 387 19.40 -0.85 13.09
C ILE A 387 20.00 -1.72 14.18
N THR A 388 19.84 -1.33 15.44
CA THR A 388 20.05 -2.23 16.59
C THR A 388 18.71 -2.83 16.98
N LEU A 389 18.62 -4.16 17.03
CA LEU A 389 17.43 -4.91 17.39
C LEU A 389 17.34 -5.14 18.91
N PRO A 390 16.18 -5.60 19.43
CA PRO A 390 15.95 -5.68 20.87
C PRO A 390 16.90 -6.58 21.67
N ASP A 391 17.52 -7.55 21.01
CA ASP A 391 18.49 -8.47 21.59
C ASP A 391 19.95 -8.01 21.38
N SER A 392 20.15 -6.76 20.97
CA SER A 392 21.45 -6.17 20.62
C SER A 392 22.11 -6.73 19.34
N THR A 393 21.43 -7.60 18.58
CA THR A 393 21.87 -7.88 17.20
C THR A 393 21.59 -6.67 16.31
N SER A 394 22.12 -6.68 15.08
CA SER A 394 22.03 -5.51 14.21
C SER A 394 21.76 -5.86 12.75
N ILE A 395 21.13 -4.93 12.05
CA ILE A 395 20.97 -4.94 10.59
C ILE A 395 21.72 -3.75 10.01
N THR A 396 22.55 -3.99 9.00
CA THR A 396 23.28 -2.95 8.27
C THR A 396 22.85 -2.88 6.81
N TYR A 397 22.72 -1.66 6.29
CA TYR A 397 22.32 -1.40 4.91
C TYR A 397 23.46 -0.74 4.14
N ALA A 398 23.66 -1.17 2.90
CA ALA A 398 24.54 -0.50 1.95
C ALA A 398 23.72 0.02 0.77
N TYR A 399 24.21 1.09 0.13
CA TYR A 399 23.51 1.79 -0.94
C TYR A 399 24.44 2.07 -2.12
N ASP A 400 23.87 2.21 -3.32
CA ASP A 400 24.60 2.69 -4.52
C ASP A 400 24.47 4.21 -4.72
N ALA A 401 24.98 4.70 -5.86
CA ALA A 401 24.95 6.11 -6.24
C ALA A 401 23.53 6.67 -6.52
N LEU A 402 22.50 5.83 -6.59
CA LEU A 402 21.09 6.24 -6.72
C LEU A 402 20.31 6.05 -5.42
N ASN A 403 21.00 5.80 -4.30
CA ASN A 403 20.41 5.46 -3.00
C ASN A 403 19.57 4.18 -3.01
N ARG A 404 19.84 3.24 -3.93
CA ARG A 404 19.20 1.92 -3.94
C ARG A 404 19.96 0.97 -3.01
N VAL A 405 19.25 0.13 -2.26
CA VAL A 405 19.86 -0.82 -1.31
C VAL A 405 20.66 -1.87 -2.06
N THR A 406 21.98 -1.92 -1.89
CA THR A 406 22.86 -2.93 -2.51
C THR A 406 23.11 -4.12 -1.60
N SER A 407 22.90 -3.97 -0.29
CA SER A 407 22.88 -5.11 0.62
C SER A 407 22.19 -4.82 1.93
N ILE A 408 21.64 -5.88 2.53
CA ILE A 408 21.11 -5.93 3.88
C ILE A 408 21.86 -7.03 4.62
N ASN A 409 22.49 -6.71 5.74
CA ASN A 409 23.29 -7.66 6.50
C ASN A 409 22.84 -7.71 7.96
N HIS A 410 22.21 -8.83 8.33
CA HIS A 410 21.88 -9.16 9.71
C HIS A 410 23.10 -9.79 10.38
N LEU A 411 23.44 -9.36 11.59
CA LEU A 411 24.68 -9.75 12.27
C LEU A 411 24.86 -11.28 12.37
N THR A 412 23.79 -12.00 12.70
CA THR A 412 23.81 -13.46 12.90
C THR A 412 23.29 -14.26 11.70
N MET A 413 22.38 -13.70 10.91
CA MET A 413 21.70 -14.38 9.79
C MET A 413 22.33 -14.05 8.42
N GLY A 414 23.36 -13.20 8.42
CA GLY A 414 24.21 -12.93 7.27
C GLY A 414 23.69 -11.88 6.30
N LYS A 415 24.42 -11.75 5.20
CA LYS A 415 24.27 -10.71 4.18
C LYS A 415 23.49 -11.19 2.96
N THR A 416 22.46 -10.45 2.58
CA THR A 416 21.84 -10.50 1.25
C THR A 416 22.31 -9.30 0.42
N SER A 417 22.70 -9.52 -0.83
CA SER A 417 23.15 -8.45 -1.76
C SER A 417 22.27 -8.37 -2.99
N TYR A 418 22.16 -7.18 -3.59
CA TYR A 418 21.28 -6.87 -4.71
C TYR A 418 22.04 -6.21 -5.86
N SER A 419 21.67 -6.57 -7.09
CA SER A 419 22.09 -5.90 -8.33
C SER A 419 20.87 -5.40 -9.08
N TYR A 420 21.01 -4.32 -9.85
CA TYR A 420 19.91 -3.65 -10.54
C TYR A 420 20.23 -3.40 -12.01
N ASN A 421 19.20 -3.33 -12.86
CA ASN A 421 19.32 -2.78 -14.20
C ASN A 421 19.25 -1.23 -14.20
N SER A 422 19.31 -0.62 -15.38
CA SER A 422 19.31 0.84 -15.58
C SER A 422 17.96 1.53 -15.32
N ILE A 423 16.88 0.75 -15.13
CA ILE A 423 15.57 1.25 -14.66
C ILE A 423 15.26 0.82 -13.21
N SER A 424 16.29 0.41 -12.46
CA SER A 424 16.19 0.09 -11.03
C SER A 424 15.36 -1.13 -10.65
N LEU A 425 15.22 -2.09 -11.55
CA LEU A 425 14.67 -3.42 -11.22
C LEU A 425 15.79 -4.36 -10.77
N ILE A 426 15.52 -5.19 -9.75
CA ILE A 426 16.49 -6.14 -9.18
C ILE A 426 16.79 -7.25 -10.18
N THR A 427 17.98 -7.28 -10.77
CA THR A 427 18.39 -8.36 -11.69
C THR A 427 18.97 -9.56 -10.95
N GLU A 428 19.54 -9.35 -9.76
CA GLU A 428 20.11 -10.43 -8.95
C GLU A 428 19.93 -10.15 -7.46
N LYS A 429 19.65 -11.19 -6.69
CA LYS A 429 19.68 -11.19 -5.22
C LYS A 429 20.47 -12.41 -4.74
N THR A 430 21.57 -12.18 -4.03
CA THR A 430 22.42 -13.23 -3.48
C THR A 430 22.21 -13.33 -1.97
N HIS A 431 21.66 -14.45 -1.50
CA HIS A 431 21.43 -14.75 -0.08
C HIS A 431 22.72 -15.14 0.65
N ALA A 432 22.71 -15.06 1.98
CA ALA A 432 23.90 -15.35 2.78
C ALA A 432 24.36 -16.82 2.67
N ASN A 433 23.41 -17.75 2.48
CA ASN A 433 23.67 -19.17 2.22
C ASN A 433 24.10 -19.49 0.77
N LYS A 434 24.47 -18.46 -0.01
CA LYS A 434 24.97 -18.56 -1.40
C LYS A 434 23.94 -19.03 -2.43
N VAL A 435 22.65 -19.02 -2.09
CA VAL A 435 21.61 -19.10 -3.11
C VAL A 435 21.55 -17.76 -3.86
N ILE A 436 21.54 -17.83 -5.19
CA ILE A 436 21.47 -16.68 -6.08
C ILE A 436 20.13 -16.73 -6.80
N GLN A 437 19.32 -15.69 -6.60
CA GLN A 437 18.13 -15.41 -7.39
C GLN A 437 18.52 -14.50 -8.55
N SER A 438 18.22 -14.89 -9.79
CA SER A 438 18.36 -14.06 -10.98
C SER A 438 16.99 -13.75 -11.60
N ASN A 439 16.73 -12.50 -11.94
CA ASN A 439 15.46 -12.05 -12.53
C ASN A 439 15.68 -11.52 -13.95
N ILE A 440 14.81 -11.93 -14.88
CA ILE A 440 14.76 -11.39 -16.23
C ILE A 440 13.47 -10.60 -16.39
N TYR A 441 13.56 -9.42 -17.01
CA TYR A 441 12.43 -8.54 -17.23
C TYR A 441 12.19 -8.31 -18.73
N ASP A 442 10.97 -7.94 -19.08
CA ASP A 442 10.67 -7.34 -20.38
C ASP A 442 10.90 -5.82 -20.37
N SER A 443 10.67 -5.15 -21.52
CA SER A 443 10.92 -3.70 -21.66
C SER A 443 9.94 -2.80 -20.89
N LEU A 444 8.83 -3.35 -20.37
CA LEU A 444 7.94 -2.65 -19.41
C LEU A 444 8.34 -2.88 -17.96
N GLY A 445 9.33 -3.74 -17.70
CA GLY A 445 9.75 -4.10 -16.34
C GLY A 445 8.91 -5.21 -15.71
N ARG A 446 8.14 -5.97 -16.50
CA ARG A 446 7.43 -7.17 -16.02
C ARG A 446 8.40 -8.33 -15.94
N ILE A 447 8.29 -9.16 -14.91
CA ILE A 447 9.21 -10.28 -14.69
C ILE A 447 8.90 -11.46 -15.61
N LEU A 448 9.84 -11.84 -16.46
CA LEU A 448 9.71 -12.97 -17.38
C LEU A 448 10.18 -14.28 -16.75
N SER A 449 11.19 -14.23 -15.89
CA SER A 449 11.65 -15.41 -15.18
C SER A 449 12.35 -15.06 -13.87
N ILE A 450 12.32 -16.01 -12.93
CA ILE A 450 13.10 -16.02 -11.70
C ILE A 450 13.88 -17.33 -11.70
N ALA A 451 15.19 -17.31 -11.43
CA ALA A 451 15.96 -18.53 -11.25
C ALA A 451 16.66 -18.51 -9.89
N ASN A 452 16.35 -19.46 -8.99
CA ASN A 452 17.03 -19.60 -7.71
C ASN A 452 17.99 -20.80 -7.76
N LEU A 453 19.30 -20.53 -7.80
CA LEU A 453 20.33 -21.54 -7.90
C LEU A 453 21.18 -21.57 -6.62
N ASN A 454 21.49 -22.76 -6.11
CA ASN A 454 22.44 -22.87 -4.99
C ASN A 454 23.90 -22.77 -5.47
N SER A 455 24.84 -22.84 -4.53
CA SER A 455 26.28 -22.70 -4.80
C SER A 455 26.86 -23.75 -5.76
N ASN A 456 26.19 -24.88 -5.96
CA ASN A 456 26.59 -25.92 -6.90
C ASN A 456 25.94 -25.76 -8.30
N GLY A 457 25.15 -24.69 -8.50
CA GLY A 457 24.36 -24.47 -9.72
C GLY A 457 23.09 -25.30 -9.80
N LYS A 458 22.71 -26.00 -8.73
CA LYS A 458 21.46 -26.77 -8.67
C LYS A 458 20.28 -25.82 -8.54
N ASP A 459 19.24 -26.08 -9.34
CA ASP A 459 17.99 -25.33 -9.31
C ASP A 459 17.18 -25.71 -8.07
N ILE A 460 17.09 -24.78 -7.12
CA ILE A 460 16.24 -24.97 -5.97
C ILE A 460 14.80 -24.61 -6.28
N LEU A 461 14.53 -23.61 -7.12
CA LEU A 461 13.19 -23.22 -7.56
C LEU A 461 13.27 -22.10 -8.62
N SER A 462 12.76 -22.33 -9.81
CA SER A 462 12.72 -21.34 -10.89
C SER A 462 11.31 -21.18 -11.45
N TYR A 463 11.06 -20.01 -12.02
CA TYR A 463 9.79 -19.60 -12.61
C TYR A 463 9.99 -19.05 -14.01
N GLU A 464 9.07 -19.40 -14.92
CA GLU A 464 8.89 -18.70 -16.20
C GLU A 464 7.46 -18.16 -16.27
N TYR A 465 7.29 -16.92 -16.72
CA TYR A 465 6.02 -16.23 -16.80
C TYR A 465 5.69 -15.83 -18.23
N ALA A 466 4.42 -15.91 -18.60
CA ALA A 466 3.89 -15.24 -19.78
C ALA A 466 2.64 -14.43 -19.44
N TYR A 467 2.46 -13.33 -20.15
CA TYR A 467 1.40 -12.36 -19.87
C TYR A 467 0.37 -12.32 -21.00
N THR A 468 -0.88 -12.03 -20.66
CA THR A 468 -1.88 -11.55 -21.62
C THR A 468 -1.46 -10.19 -22.19
N PRO A 469 -2.08 -9.73 -23.27
CA PRO A 469 -1.91 -8.35 -23.72
C PRO A 469 -2.14 -7.36 -22.58
N GLN A 470 -3.18 -7.55 -21.73
CA GLN A 470 -3.53 -6.73 -20.54
C GLN A 470 -2.35 -6.51 -19.60
N GLY A 471 -1.44 -7.49 -19.52
CA GLY A 471 -0.36 -7.51 -18.53
C GLY A 471 -0.66 -8.41 -17.34
N ASN A 472 -1.75 -9.18 -17.40
CA ASN A 472 -2.06 -10.23 -16.44
C ASN A 472 -1.29 -11.51 -16.78
N ARG A 473 -0.70 -12.19 -15.81
CA ARG A 473 -0.04 -13.49 -16.02
C ARG A 473 -1.05 -14.49 -16.55
N ARG A 474 -0.82 -15.02 -17.73
CA ARG A 474 -1.66 -16.08 -18.32
C ARG A 474 -1.06 -17.47 -18.12
N PHE A 475 0.22 -17.52 -17.79
CA PHE A 475 0.99 -18.75 -17.64
C PHE A 475 2.09 -18.57 -16.61
N GLU A 476 2.27 -19.58 -15.77
CA GLU A 476 3.36 -19.71 -14.81
C GLU A 476 3.90 -21.14 -14.88
N LYS A 477 5.21 -21.30 -15.09
CA LYS A 477 5.89 -22.59 -15.06
C LYS A 477 6.84 -22.60 -13.88
N THR A 478 6.74 -23.60 -13.03
CA THR A 478 7.64 -23.82 -11.89
C THR A 478 8.57 -24.99 -12.20
N ILE A 479 9.86 -24.82 -11.94
CA ILE A 479 10.91 -25.82 -12.19
C ILE A 479 11.76 -25.97 -10.93
N PHE A 480 12.13 -27.20 -10.55
CA PHE A 480 13.15 -27.42 -9.52
C PHE A 480 13.78 -28.80 -9.63
N GLU A 481 14.94 -28.98 -9.00
CA GLU A 481 15.65 -30.24 -8.95
C GLU A 481 15.49 -30.96 -7.59
N MET A 482 15.01 -32.20 -7.62
CA MET A 482 14.90 -33.11 -6.46
C MET A 482 16.28 -33.46 -5.90
N GLN A 483 16.37 -34.01 -4.69
CA GLN A 483 17.65 -34.41 -4.07
C GLN A 483 18.47 -35.37 -4.95
N GLY A 484 17.81 -36.25 -5.71
CA GLY A 484 18.45 -37.19 -6.65
C GLY A 484 18.86 -36.63 -8.02
N GLY A 485 18.75 -35.31 -8.25
CA GLY A 485 19.14 -34.69 -9.53
C GLY A 485 18.07 -34.72 -10.62
N VAL A 486 16.85 -35.13 -10.27
CA VAL A 486 15.73 -35.20 -11.22
C VAL A 486 14.99 -33.86 -11.22
N GLU A 487 14.83 -33.28 -12.41
CA GLU A 487 14.02 -32.08 -12.61
C GLU A 487 12.52 -32.39 -12.52
N LYS A 488 11.78 -31.56 -11.78
CA LYS A 488 10.33 -31.57 -11.67
C LYS A 488 9.78 -30.25 -12.22
N VAL A 489 8.69 -30.34 -12.97
CA VAL A 489 8.05 -29.20 -13.64
C VAL A 489 6.56 -29.19 -13.32
N TYR A 490 6.05 -28.00 -13.01
CA TYR A 490 4.62 -27.70 -12.90
C TYR A 490 4.26 -26.54 -13.81
N ALA A 491 3.01 -26.48 -14.25
CA ALA A 491 2.51 -25.36 -15.03
C ALA A 491 1.08 -24.99 -14.64
N ASP A 492 0.85 -23.68 -14.54
CA ASP A 492 -0.44 -23.06 -14.28
C ASP A 492 -0.85 -22.19 -15.46
N ILE A 493 -2.13 -22.24 -15.83
CA ILE A 493 -2.74 -21.36 -16.84
C ILE A 493 -3.92 -20.64 -16.21
N TYR A 494 -3.98 -19.33 -16.41
CA TYR A 494 -5.01 -18.46 -15.85
C TYR A 494 -5.89 -17.86 -16.94
N LYS A 495 -7.19 -17.81 -16.68
CA LYS A 495 -8.20 -17.13 -17.49
C LYS A 495 -8.82 -15.99 -16.70
N TYR A 496 -9.08 -14.90 -17.40
CA TYR A 496 -9.66 -13.68 -16.83
C TYR A 496 -10.95 -13.34 -17.55
N ASP A 497 -11.87 -12.69 -16.84
CA ASP A 497 -12.97 -11.97 -17.49
C ASP A 497 -12.51 -10.60 -17.99
N ASN A 498 -13.43 -9.83 -18.59
CA ASN A 498 -13.13 -8.51 -19.11
C ASN A 498 -12.81 -7.46 -18.02
N LEU A 499 -13.22 -7.71 -16.77
CA LEU A 499 -12.85 -6.90 -15.61
C LEU A 499 -11.49 -7.31 -15.03
N GLU A 500 -10.77 -8.22 -15.71
CA GLU A 500 -9.45 -8.73 -15.31
C GLU A 500 -9.48 -9.58 -14.03
N ARG A 501 -10.65 -10.13 -13.66
CA ARG A 501 -10.82 -11.03 -12.52
C ARG A 501 -10.54 -12.46 -12.93
N VAL A 502 -9.91 -13.26 -12.08
CA VAL A 502 -9.59 -14.66 -12.37
C VAL A 502 -10.88 -15.48 -12.37
N ILE A 503 -11.17 -16.14 -13.50
CA ILE A 503 -12.38 -16.98 -13.68
C ILE A 503 -12.06 -18.44 -14.00
N GLY A 504 -10.80 -18.78 -14.28
CA GLY A 504 -10.43 -20.14 -14.61
C GLY A 504 -8.95 -20.43 -14.41
N ILE A 505 -8.65 -21.65 -13.97
CA ILE A 505 -7.32 -22.10 -13.58
C ILE A 505 -7.13 -23.52 -14.10
N LYS A 506 -5.99 -23.81 -14.74
CA LYS A 506 -5.53 -25.18 -15.01
C LYS A 506 -4.17 -25.39 -14.37
N TYR A 507 -3.96 -26.50 -13.69
CA TYR A 507 -2.70 -26.79 -13.01
C TYR A 507 -2.33 -28.28 -13.07
N GLY A 508 -1.03 -28.59 -13.16
CA GLY A 508 -0.53 -29.98 -13.17
C GLY A 508 0.91 -30.15 -13.66
N VAL A 509 1.33 -31.43 -13.77
CA VAL A 509 2.64 -31.83 -14.33
C VAL A 509 2.52 -31.99 -15.86
N PRO A 510 3.29 -31.24 -16.67
CA PRO A 510 3.28 -31.41 -18.12
C PRO A 510 3.98 -32.71 -18.54
N ALA A 511 3.32 -33.55 -19.35
CA ALA A 511 3.85 -34.85 -19.83
C ALA A 511 5.05 -34.79 -20.81
N SER A 512 5.59 -33.63 -21.19
CA SER A 512 6.73 -33.53 -22.13
C SER A 512 7.84 -32.61 -21.62
N ARG A 513 9.07 -33.14 -21.54
CA ARG A 513 10.31 -32.46 -21.10
C ARG A 513 10.83 -31.38 -22.06
N ARG A 514 10.05 -30.97 -23.06
CA ARG A 514 10.46 -29.97 -24.07
C ARG A 514 9.32 -29.00 -24.35
N ALA A 515 9.11 -28.08 -23.44
CA ALA A 515 8.37 -26.85 -23.72
C ALA A 515 9.32 -25.68 -23.43
N GLY A 516 10.10 -25.32 -24.44
CA GLY A 516 10.84 -24.07 -24.46
C GLY A 516 9.93 -22.96 -24.97
N LEU A 517 10.08 -21.75 -24.43
CA LEU A 517 9.50 -20.54 -24.99
C LEU A 517 9.98 -20.41 -26.44
N ILE A 518 9.07 -20.41 -27.42
CA ILE A 518 9.42 -20.15 -28.82
C ILE A 518 9.75 -18.66 -28.92
N SER A 519 11.04 -18.35 -29.06
CA SER A 519 11.57 -17.00 -29.21
C SER A 519 11.44 -16.54 -30.67
N ASP A 520 10.23 -16.20 -31.11
CA ASP A 520 10.02 -15.50 -32.38
C ASP A 520 9.83 -14.00 -32.11
N GLY A 521 10.93 -13.30 -31.78
CA GLY A 521 11.13 -11.85 -31.99
C GLY A 521 10.12 -10.82 -31.49
N ASN A 522 8.98 -11.20 -30.92
CA ASN A 522 7.88 -10.37 -30.44
C ASN A 522 7.05 -11.18 -29.44
N LEU A 523 7.22 -10.86 -28.16
CA LEU A 523 6.56 -11.44 -26.97
C LEU A 523 6.76 -12.97 -26.78
N PRO A 524 7.09 -13.44 -25.56
CA PRO A 524 7.06 -14.87 -25.27
C PRO A 524 5.64 -15.41 -25.48
N LYS A 525 5.45 -16.24 -26.51
CA LYS A 525 4.20 -16.99 -26.69
C LYS A 525 4.18 -18.11 -25.67
N ALA A 526 3.04 -18.32 -25.00
CA ALA A 526 2.83 -19.57 -24.27
C ALA A 526 3.02 -20.72 -25.28
N PRO A 527 3.69 -21.81 -24.92
CA PRO A 527 3.76 -22.99 -25.77
C PRO A 527 2.35 -23.38 -26.20
N GLU A 528 2.16 -23.76 -27.47
CA GLU A 528 0.94 -24.43 -27.90
C GLU A 528 0.87 -25.80 -27.19
N TYR A 529 0.35 -25.81 -25.97
CA TYR A 529 0.08 -27.05 -25.26
C TYR A 529 -1.16 -27.67 -25.90
N ASP A 530 -0.99 -28.84 -26.50
CA ASP A 530 -2.10 -29.64 -27.04
C ASP A 530 -3.14 -29.87 -25.94
N SER A 531 -4.31 -29.27 -26.13
CA SER A 531 -5.41 -29.21 -25.17
C SER A 531 -5.97 -30.56 -24.70
N ALA A 532 -5.55 -31.66 -25.31
CA ALA A 532 -6.12 -33.00 -25.09
C ALA A 532 -5.40 -33.86 -24.05
N ALA A 533 -4.24 -33.45 -23.54
CA ALA A 533 -3.54 -34.14 -22.46
C ALA A 533 -2.84 -33.11 -21.56
N MET A 534 -2.62 -33.42 -20.27
CA MET A 534 -1.55 -32.81 -19.42
C MET A 534 -1.92 -31.79 -18.32
N PHE A 535 -3.16 -31.76 -17.79
CA PHE A 535 -3.42 -31.05 -16.52
C PHE A 535 -4.09 -31.98 -15.51
N GLU A 536 -3.63 -31.94 -14.27
CA GLU A 536 -4.14 -32.79 -13.19
C GLU A 536 -5.51 -32.29 -12.70
N LYS A 537 -5.72 -30.97 -12.76
CA LYS A 537 -6.93 -30.33 -12.27
C LYS A 537 -7.26 -29.05 -13.05
N GLU A 538 -8.56 -28.75 -13.16
CA GLU A 538 -9.10 -27.52 -13.72
C GLU A 538 -10.16 -26.95 -12.78
N ALA A 539 -10.11 -25.64 -12.52
CA ALA A 539 -11.10 -24.94 -11.72
C ALA A 539 -11.74 -23.79 -12.50
N GLY A 540 -13.04 -23.60 -12.32
CA GLY A 540 -13.83 -22.48 -12.84
C GLY A 540 -14.47 -21.69 -11.70
N ILE A 541 -14.50 -20.37 -11.86
CA ILE A 541 -15.05 -19.43 -10.87
C ILE A 541 -16.11 -18.58 -11.55
N GLU A 542 -17.32 -18.58 -11.00
CA GLU A 542 -18.40 -17.70 -11.42
C GLU A 542 -18.51 -16.54 -10.42
N LEU A 543 -18.52 -15.32 -10.93
CA LEU A 543 -18.57 -14.08 -10.16
C LEU A 543 -19.83 -13.29 -10.50
N ASP A 544 -20.38 -12.54 -9.55
CA ASP A 544 -21.41 -11.53 -9.83
C ASP A 544 -20.79 -10.24 -10.43
N ALA A 545 -21.62 -9.21 -10.63
CA ALA A 545 -21.16 -7.93 -11.19
C ALA A 545 -20.15 -7.20 -10.29
N LEU A 546 -20.18 -7.43 -8.98
CA LEU A 546 -19.30 -6.80 -7.99
C LEU A 546 -18.09 -7.66 -7.60
N GLY A 547 -17.93 -8.86 -8.17
CA GLY A 547 -16.78 -9.72 -7.90
C GLY A 547 -16.99 -10.69 -6.73
N ASN A 548 -18.21 -10.78 -6.18
CA ASN A 548 -18.52 -11.84 -5.25
C ASN A 548 -18.48 -13.18 -5.99
N ARG A 549 -17.76 -14.14 -5.43
CA ARG A 549 -17.82 -15.53 -5.87
C ARG A 549 -19.25 -16.04 -5.65
N ILE A 550 -19.86 -16.61 -6.69
CA ILE A 550 -21.17 -17.28 -6.66
C ILE A 550 -21.00 -18.79 -6.80
N ARG A 551 -19.98 -19.21 -7.53
CA ARG A 551 -19.68 -20.63 -7.73
C ARG A 551 -18.18 -20.89 -7.87
N TYR A 552 -17.73 -21.99 -7.30
CA TYR A 552 -16.42 -22.58 -7.55
C TYR A 552 -16.62 -24.01 -8.01
N ILE A 553 -16.02 -24.41 -9.13
CA ILE A 553 -16.14 -25.76 -9.67
C ILE A 553 -14.73 -26.29 -9.87
N GLU A 554 -14.38 -27.39 -9.21
CA GLU A 554 -13.11 -28.08 -9.44
C GLU A 554 -13.36 -29.43 -10.10
N ASN A 555 -12.63 -29.67 -11.18
CA ASN A 555 -12.58 -30.93 -11.88
C ASN A 555 -11.30 -31.69 -11.50
N ILE A 556 -11.48 -32.85 -10.87
CA ILE A 556 -10.38 -33.73 -10.48
C ILE A 556 -10.26 -34.83 -11.55
N GLY A 557 -9.54 -34.52 -12.64
CA GLY A 557 -9.38 -35.40 -13.79
C GLY A 557 -8.14 -36.28 -13.67
N GLY A 558 -8.30 -37.53 -13.24
CA GLY A 558 -7.26 -38.55 -13.34
C GLY A 558 -6.91 -38.90 -14.80
N ILE A 559 -5.72 -39.47 -15.00
CA ILE A 559 -5.17 -39.87 -16.30
C ILE A 559 -6.21 -40.65 -17.13
N LEU A 560 -6.33 -40.25 -18.40
CA LEU A 560 -7.12 -40.85 -19.48
C LEU A 560 -7.21 -42.38 -19.39
N ASN A 561 -8.33 -42.88 -18.88
CA ASN A 561 -9.16 -43.89 -19.52
C ASN A 561 -10.51 -44.00 -18.77
N GLU A 562 -11.59 -43.78 -19.53
CA GLU A 562 -12.99 -44.08 -19.21
C GLU A 562 -13.72 -43.20 -18.17
N LEU A 563 -14.41 -42.17 -18.71
CA LEU A 563 -15.77 -41.72 -18.34
C LEU A 563 -16.18 -41.84 -16.87
N HIS A 564 -15.72 -40.94 -15.98
CA HIS A 564 -16.49 -40.42 -14.84
C HIS A 564 -15.89 -39.07 -14.38
N TYR A 565 -16.52 -37.96 -14.74
CA TYR A 565 -16.18 -36.65 -14.17
C TYR A 565 -16.81 -36.53 -12.79
N ASN A 566 -16.00 -36.51 -11.73
CA ASN A 566 -16.46 -36.15 -10.39
C ASN A 566 -16.24 -34.65 -10.19
N TYR A 567 -17.28 -33.85 -10.38
CA TYR A 567 -17.25 -32.43 -10.06
C TYR A 567 -17.45 -32.23 -8.56
N VAL A 568 -16.54 -31.52 -7.90
CA VAL A 568 -16.78 -30.96 -6.56
C VAL A 568 -16.99 -29.46 -6.76
N GLY A 569 -18.18 -28.99 -6.39
CA GLY A 569 -18.57 -27.59 -6.54
C GLY A 569 -18.94 -26.96 -5.22
N SER A 570 -18.62 -25.68 -5.05
CA SER A 570 -19.18 -24.86 -3.98
C SER A 570 -20.08 -23.76 -4.54
N SER A 571 -21.24 -23.54 -3.92
CA SER A 571 -22.12 -22.40 -4.19
C SER A 571 -22.02 -21.38 -3.07
N TYR A 572 -22.17 -20.10 -3.42
CA TYR A 572 -22.02 -18.96 -2.52
C TYR A 572 -23.18 -17.99 -2.76
N GLN A 573 -23.74 -17.44 -1.68
CA GLN A 573 -24.82 -16.45 -1.77
C GLN A 573 -24.38 -15.16 -1.07
N PRO A 574 -24.10 -14.08 -1.82
CA PRO A 574 -23.82 -12.76 -1.26
C PRO A 574 -25.11 -12.02 -0.90
N ASP A 575 -25.05 -11.19 0.12
CA ASP A 575 -26.12 -10.28 0.55
C ASP A 575 -25.95 -8.87 -0.06
N PRO A 576 -26.85 -7.91 0.25
CA PRO A 576 -26.74 -6.52 -0.19
C PRO A 576 -25.48 -5.76 0.25
N LEU A 577 -24.78 -6.24 1.27
CA LEU A 577 -23.51 -5.68 1.75
C LEU A 577 -22.30 -6.36 1.11
N ASN A 578 -22.51 -7.26 0.15
CA ASN A 578 -21.48 -8.12 -0.44
C ASN A 578 -20.90 -9.15 0.54
N GLN A 579 -21.57 -9.43 1.66
CA GLN A 579 -21.19 -10.47 2.61
C GLN A 579 -21.68 -11.83 2.13
N ILE A 580 -20.86 -12.89 2.20
CA ILE A 580 -21.37 -14.24 1.91
C ILE A 580 -22.18 -14.71 3.11
N TYR A 581 -23.50 -14.87 2.97
CA TYR A 581 -24.37 -15.35 4.05
C TYR A 581 -24.66 -16.85 3.96
N ASN A 582 -24.28 -17.51 2.86
CA ASN A 582 -24.43 -18.95 2.70
C ASN A 582 -23.35 -19.57 1.79
N ILE A 583 -22.79 -20.71 2.20
CA ILE A 583 -21.88 -21.56 1.42
C ILE A 583 -22.40 -22.99 1.43
N ASN A 584 -22.73 -23.58 0.27
CA ASN A 584 -23.22 -24.97 0.17
C ASN A 584 -24.39 -25.29 1.13
N ASP A 585 -25.36 -24.39 1.22
CA ASP A 585 -26.50 -24.44 2.14
C ASP A 585 -26.14 -24.25 3.63
N TYR A 586 -24.87 -24.01 3.97
CA TYR A 586 -24.43 -23.66 5.31
C TYR A 586 -24.55 -22.14 5.56
N PRO A 587 -25.27 -21.70 6.61
CA PRO A 587 -25.41 -20.28 6.92
C PRO A 587 -24.14 -19.69 7.54
N ILE A 588 -23.68 -18.57 6.98
CA ILE A 588 -22.59 -17.74 7.48
C ILE A 588 -23.20 -16.50 8.12
N LYS A 589 -22.70 -16.09 9.30
CA LYS A 589 -23.23 -14.92 10.02
C LYS A 589 -22.19 -13.83 10.12
N TRP A 590 -22.67 -12.60 10.06
CA TRP A 590 -21.89 -11.38 10.19
C TRP A 590 -22.41 -10.56 11.37
N ASP A 591 -21.57 -9.74 11.96
CA ASP A 591 -22.00 -8.73 12.92
C ASP A 591 -22.50 -7.47 12.19
N ASP A 592 -23.11 -6.56 12.95
CA ASP A 592 -23.70 -5.34 12.36
C ASP A 592 -22.62 -4.41 11.77
N ASN A 593 -21.38 -4.48 12.25
CA ASN A 593 -20.23 -3.71 11.73
C ASN A 593 -19.68 -4.29 10.42
N GLY A 594 -20.17 -5.44 10.00
CA GLY A 594 -19.75 -6.11 8.78
C GLY A 594 -18.51 -6.99 8.95
N ASN A 595 -18.25 -7.52 10.13
CA ASN A 595 -17.23 -8.53 10.35
C ASN A 595 -17.84 -9.93 10.38
N LEU A 596 -17.10 -10.93 9.89
CA LEU A 596 -17.51 -12.33 9.96
C LEU A 596 -17.67 -12.69 11.43
N LYS A 597 -18.84 -13.20 11.82
CA LYS A 597 -19.18 -13.54 13.20
C LYS A 597 -19.20 -15.05 13.42
N GLU A 598 -19.62 -15.82 12.42
CA GLU A 598 -19.73 -17.27 12.51
C GLU A 598 -19.64 -17.90 11.12
N ASP A 599 -18.81 -18.94 10.96
CA ASP A 599 -18.74 -19.77 9.74
C ASP A 599 -18.98 -21.26 10.05
N GLU A 600 -18.55 -22.16 9.15
CA GLU A 600 -18.70 -23.61 9.33
C GLU A 600 -18.05 -24.14 10.62
N LYS A 601 -16.99 -23.48 11.07
CA LYS A 601 -16.06 -24.01 12.07
C LYS A 601 -15.94 -23.13 13.31
N TYR A 602 -16.01 -21.82 13.15
CA TYR A 602 -15.59 -20.86 14.16
C TYR A 602 -16.62 -19.76 14.43
N ILE A 603 -16.55 -19.23 15.65
CA ILE A 603 -17.14 -17.97 16.08
C ILE A 603 -16.01 -16.95 16.21
N TYR A 604 -16.24 -15.73 15.72
CA TYR A 604 -15.24 -14.67 15.66
C TYR A 604 -15.70 -13.48 16.51
N ASN A 605 -14.82 -12.99 17.37
CA ASN A 605 -15.07 -11.84 18.24
C ASN A 605 -14.16 -10.68 17.84
N TRP A 606 -14.72 -9.48 17.76
CA TRP A 606 -14.07 -8.26 17.28
C TRP A 606 -14.14 -7.16 18.35
N ASP A 607 -13.21 -6.22 18.31
CA ASP A 607 -13.33 -4.97 19.09
C ASP A 607 -14.06 -3.87 18.31
N ALA A 608 -14.30 -2.73 18.95
CA ALA A 608 -15.00 -1.60 18.34
C ALA A 608 -14.24 -0.98 17.15
N GLU A 609 -12.95 -1.30 16.96
CA GLU A 609 -12.18 -0.90 15.77
C GLU A 609 -12.20 -1.97 14.68
N ASN A 610 -13.08 -2.97 14.79
CA ASN A 610 -13.17 -4.10 13.87
C ASN A 610 -11.87 -4.91 13.77
N ARG A 611 -11.10 -5.00 14.86
CA ARG A 611 -9.91 -5.87 14.94
C ARG A 611 -10.28 -7.18 15.62
N LEU A 612 -9.85 -8.31 15.04
CA LEU A 612 -10.18 -9.65 15.53
C LEU A 612 -9.53 -9.87 16.91
N ARG A 613 -10.32 -10.14 17.94
CA ARG A 613 -9.87 -10.36 19.33
C ARG A 613 -9.82 -11.83 19.71
N ALA A 614 -10.73 -12.65 19.20
CA ALA A 614 -10.71 -14.08 19.45
C ALA A 614 -11.38 -14.87 18.33
N VAL A 615 -10.92 -16.11 18.15
CA VAL A 615 -11.56 -17.14 17.33
C VAL A 615 -11.86 -18.32 18.24
N ILE A 616 -13.11 -18.80 18.21
CA ILE A 616 -13.62 -19.83 19.11
C ILE A 616 -14.13 -20.99 18.27
N ASP A 617 -13.74 -22.21 18.60
CA ASP A 617 -14.27 -23.43 17.96
C ASP A 617 -15.75 -23.61 18.31
N LYS A 618 -16.59 -23.71 17.28
CA LYS A 618 -18.05 -23.71 17.45
C LYS A 618 -18.59 -24.96 18.15
N VAL A 619 -17.85 -26.06 18.12
CA VAL A 619 -18.27 -27.34 18.71
C VAL A 619 -17.82 -27.43 20.17
N THR A 620 -16.56 -27.12 20.44
CA THR A 620 -15.95 -27.23 21.78
C THR A 620 -16.14 -25.98 22.63
N LEU A 621 -16.45 -24.83 22.00
CA LEU A 621 -16.53 -23.50 22.60
C LEU A 621 -15.23 -23.03 23.24
N ALA A 622 -14.11 -23.67 22.92
CA ALA A 622 -12.79 -23.25 23.35
C ALA A 622 -12.24 -22.17 22.41
N ALA A 623 -11.58 -21.16 22.97
CA ALA A 623 -10.80 -20.21 22.17
C ALA A 623 -9.64 -20.97 21.50
N VAL A 624 -9.59 -20.90 20.16
CA VAL A 624 -8.46 -21.44 19.37
C VAL A 624 -7.35 -20.42 19.20
N ALA A 625 -7.71 -19.14 19.15
CA ALA A 625 -6.79 -18.01 19.12
C ALA A 625 -7.39 -16.79 19.85
N GLU A 626 -6.55 -16.06 20.57
CA GLU A 626 -6.88 -14.74 21.12
C GLU A 626 -5.76 -13.74 20.78
N TYR A 627 -6.13 -12.50 20.50
CA TYR A 627 -5.23 -11.45 20.04
C TYR A 627 -5.35 -10.18 20.89
N SER A 628 -4.24 -9.45 21.00
CA SER A 628 -4.21 -8.11 21.58
C SER A 628 -3.32 -7.22 20.73
N TYR A 629 -3.68 -5.95 20.62
CA TYR A 629 -3.05 -4.97 19.73
C TYR A 629 -2.44 -3.83 20.53
N ASP A 630 -1.29 -3.33 20.09
CA ASP A 630 -0.69 -2.13 20.69
C ASP A 630 -1.41 -0.85 20.27
N ALA A 631 -0.94 0.29 20.76
CA ALA A 631 -1.53 1.60 20.49
C ALA A 631 -1.46 2.03 19.00
N PHE A 632 -0.70 1.31 18.17
CA PHE A 632 -0.59 1.46 16.71
C PHE A 632 -1.39 0.39 15.95
N GLY A 633 -2.24 -0.37 16.64
CA GLY A 633 -3.02 -1.45 16.00
C GLY A 633 -2.19 -2.63 15.52
N ARG A 634 -0.90 -2.73 15.89
CA ARG A 634 -0.05 -3.89 15.57
C ARG A 634 -0.37 -5.01 16.55
N ARG A 635 -0.44 -6.26 16.07
CA ARG A 635 -0.71 -7.41 16.93
C ARG A 635 0.43 -7.67 17.91
N ALA A 636 0.31 -7.20 19.14
CA ALA A 636 1.33 -7.35 20.18
C ALA A 636 1.35 -8.76 20.81
N VAL A 637 0.19 -9.41 20.94
CA VAL A 637 0.06 -10.71 21.64
C VAL A 637 -0.83 -11.66 20.84
N LYS A 638 -0.45 -12.94 20.83
CA LYS A 638 -1.29 -14.07 20.38
C LYS A 638 -1.29 -15.19 21.42
N ARG A 639 -2.46 -15.69 21.80
CA ARG A 639 -2.63 -16.89 22.62
C ARG A 639 -3.30 -17.97 21.78
N ALA A 640 -2.64 -19.09 21.56
CA ALA A 640 -3.15 -20.19 20.75
C ALA A 640 -2.53 -21.52 21.17
N GLN A 641 -3.30 -22.61 21.13
CA GLN A 641 -2.81 -23.97 21.42
C GLN A 641 -2.04 -24.09 22.77
N GLY A 642 -2.46 -23.35 23.81
CA GLY A 642 -1.80 -23.34 25.11
C GLY A 642 -0.46 -22.58 25.16
N LYS A 643 -0.07 -21.90 24.08
CA LYS A 643 1.13 -21.05 23.99
C LYS A 643 0.72 -19.58 23.89
N THR A 644 1.56 -18.71 24.46
CA THR A 644 1.46 -17.26 24.25
C THR A 644 2.71 -16.79 23.52
N THR A 645 2.51 -16.03 22.46
CA THR A 645 3.58 -15.41 21.66
C THR A 645 3.42 -13.90 21.70
N TYR A 646 4.52 -13.21 21.95
CA TYR A 646 4.60 -11.75 21.94
C TYR A 646 5.44 -11.29 20.75
N TYR A 647 5.04 -10.19 20.13
CA TYR A 647 5.62 -9.69 18.89
C TYR A 647 6.24 -8.32 19.10
N TYR A 648 7.51 -8.18 18.73
CA TYR A 648 8.20 -6.90 18.68
C TYR A 648 8.46 -6.48 17.24
N TYR A 649 8.29 -5.19 16.98
CA TYR A 649 8.17 -4.67 15.62
C TYR A 649 9.26 -3.68 15.26
N ASN A 650 9.85 -3.80 14.07
CA ASN A 650 10.49 -2.66 13.41
C ASN A 650 9.48 -2.04 12.45
N GLY A 651 8.92 -0.88 12.79
CA GLY A 651 7.78 -0.31 12.06
C GLY A 651 6.58 -1.26 12.09
N TRP A 652 6.29 -1.89 10.96
CA TRP A 652 5.18 -2.84 10.78
C TRP A 652 5.63 -4.29 10.54
N GLN A 653 6.93 -4.56 10.67
CA GLN A 653 7.53 -5.87 10.48
C GLN A 653 7.89 -6.49 11.83
N VAL A 654 7.48 -7.73 12.08
CA VAL A 654 7.84 -8.44 13.32
C VAL A 654 9.32 -8.82 13.22
N VAL A 655 10.17 -8.29 14.08
CA VAL A 655 11.61 -8.62 14.08
C VAL A 655 11.96 -9.71 15.09
N GLU A 656 11.16 -9.84 16.15
CA GLU A 656 11.39 -10.80 17.24
C GLU A 656 10.07 -11.35 17.77
N GLU A 657 10.04 -12.66 18.01
CA GLU A 657 8.99 -13.36 18.75
C GLU A 657 9.56 -13.92 20.04
N ILE A 658 8.84 -13.72 21.15
CA ILE A 658 9.17 -14.34 22.44
C ILE A 658 8.00 -15.17 23.00
N ASP A 659 8.31 -16.12 23.87
CA ASP A 659 7.33 -16.83 24.69
C ASP A 659 7.01 -16.09 26.01
N GLY A 660 6.12 -16.67 26.83
CA GLY A 660 5.76 -16.11 28.14
C GLY A 660 6.86 -16.13 29.21
N SER A 661 8.04 -16.66 28.91
CA SER A 661 9.22 -16.69 29.77
C SER A 661 10.37 -15.83 29.22
N ASP A 662 10.07 -14.91 28.30
CA ASP A 662 11.03 -14.04 27.61
C ASP A 662 12.07 -14.76 26.75
N ASN A 663 11.86 -16.04 26.43
CA ASN A 663 12.75 -16.74 25.50
C ASN A 663 12.44 -16.33 24.07
N ILE A 664 13.46 -15.96 23.31
CA ILE A 664 13.35 -15.69 21.88
C ILE A 664 13.09 -17.01 21.14
N ILE A 665 11.95 -17.09 20.45
CA ILE A 665 11.56 -18.27 19.68
C ILE A 665 11.77 -18.07 18.18
N ALA A 666 11.72 -16.82 17.69
CA ALA A 666 12.06 -16.50 16.31
C ALA A 666 12.57 -15.06 16.11
N ARG A 667 13.38 -14.88 15.05
CA ARG A 667 13.79 -13.59 14.51
C ARG A 667 13.63 -13.55 13.00
N TYR A 668 13.46 -12.35 12.46
CA TYR A 668 13.24 -12.14 11.04
C TYR A 668 14.10 -11.01 10.49
N ASN A 669 14.69 -11.26 9.32
CA ASN A 669 15.38 -10.25 8.54
C ASN A 669 14.64 -10.06 7.23
N TYR A 670 14.33 -8.81 6.92
CA TYR A 670 13.48 -8.44 5.80
C TYR A 670 14.27 -7.83 4.66
N GLY A 671 13.74 -7.99 3.45
CA GLY A 671 14.24 -7.43 2.21
C GLY A 671 13.70 -6.04 1.95
N ILE A 672 13.68 -5.67 0.67
CA ILE A 672 13.24 -4.34 0.23
C ILE A 672 11.74 -4.32 -0.10
N GLY A 673 11.14 -5.49 -0.33
CA GLY A 673 9.70 -5.65 -0.48
C GLY A 673 8.96 -5.65 0.86
N ILE A 674 7.65 -5.40 0.82
CA ILE A 674 6.79 -5.43 2.01
C ILE A 674 6.67 -6.87 2.49
N ASP A 675 7.07 -7.11 3.74
CA ASP A 675 7.18 -8.46 4.33
C ASP A 675 7.95 -9.47 3.47
N GLU A 676 8.93 -9.00 2.69
CA GLU A 676 9.85 -9.89 1.99
C GLU A 676 10.79 -10.53 3.00
N ILE A 677 10.48 -11.73 3.49
CA ILE A 677 11.35 -12.45 4.41
C ILE A 677 12.60 -12.92 3.65
N LEU A 678 13.78 -12.48 4.08
CA LEU A 678 15.06 -12.97 3.54
C LEU A 678 15.57 -14.18 4.30
N SER A 679 15.50 -14.10 5.63
CA SER A 679 16.00 -15.14 6.52
C SER A 679 15.23 -15.13 7.83
N ILE A 680 15.21 -16.30 8.46
CA ILE A 680 14.48 -16.58 9.69
C ILE A 680 15.45 -17.31 10.61
N GLU A 681 15.60 -16.83 11.83
CA GLU A 681 16.15 -17.67 12.91
C GLU A 681 14.97 -18.21 13.70
N ARG A 682 14.83 -19.54 13.81
CA ARG A 682 13.76 -20.16 14.60
C ARG A 682 14.30 -21.34 15.37
N HIS A 683 14.07 -21.34 16.69
CA HIS A 683 14.63 -22.33 17.62
C HIS A 683 16.15 -22.55 17.45
N GLY A 684 16.91 -21.48 17.19
CA GLY A 684 18.38 -21.50 17.02
C GLY A 684 18.88 -21.97 15.65
N ASN A 685 18.00 -22.29 14.70
CA ASN A 685 18.37 -22.62 13.32
C ASN A 685 18.11 -21.45 12.39
N ILE A 686 19.01 -21.22 11.43
CA ILE A 686 18.88 -20.16 10.43
C ILE A 686 18.42 -20.76 9.10
N TYR A 687 17.37 -20.17 8.56
CA TYR A 687 16.74 -20.53 7.30
C TYR A 687 16.66 -19.31 6.37
N TYR A 688 16.56 -19.57 5.08
CA TYR A 688 16.45 -18.53 4.04
C TYR A 688 15.25 -18.84 3.16
N ALA A 689 14.37 -17.84 3.04
CA ALA A 689 13.13 -17.95 2.29
C ALA A 689 13.32 -17.46 0.85
N HIS A 690 12.68 -18.17 -0.08
CA HIS A 690 12.68 -17.88 -1.51
C HIS A 690 11.24 -17.73 -1.97
N ALA A 691 10.96 -16.65 -2.68
CA ALA A 691 9.60 -16.27 -3.06
C ALA A 691 9.42 -16.16 -4.57
N ASN A 692 8.18 -16.34 -5.02
CA ASN A 692 7.78 -16.09 -6.40
C ASN A 692 7.58 -14.58 -6.68
N ALA A 693 7.13 -14.22 -7.88
CA ALA A 693 6.89 -12.83 -8.27
C ALA A 693 5.87 -12.05 -7.40
N LEU A 694 4.99 -12.72 -6.65
CA LEU A 694 4.06 -12.08 -5.70
C LEU A 694 4.66 -11.83 -4.32
N GLY A 695 5.86 -12.35 -4.07
CA GLY A 695 6.41 -12.42 -2.72
C GLY A 695 5.87 -13.58 -1.88
N SER A 696 5.10 -14.52 -2.46
CA SER A 696 4.70 -15.75 -1.76
C SER A 696 5.93 -16.63 -1.54
N ILE A 697 6.18 -17.08 -0.30
CA ILE A 697 7.30 -17.96 0.03
C ILE A 697 7.02 -19.37 -0.51
N THR A 698 7.84 -19.86 -1.42
CA THR A 698 7.60 -21.13 -2.12
C THR A 698 8.69 -22.17 -1.90
N ALA A 699 9.84 -21.75 -1.37
CA ALA A 699 10.85 -22.67 -0.83
C ALA A 699 11.60 -22.04 0.36
N ILE A 700 12.06 -22.90 1.26
CA ILE A 700 12.93 -22.56 2.38
C ILE A 700 14.17 -23.43 2.32
N THR A 701 15.33 -22.80 2.53
CA THR A 701 16.64 -23.47 2.55
C THR A 701 17.35 -23.32 3.89
N ASP A 702 18.20 -24.28 4.23
CA ASP A 702 19.09 -24.22 5.39
C ASP A 702 20.28 -23.25 5.16
N ALA A 703 21.14 -23.13 6.17
CA ALA A 703 22.36 -22.33 6.11
C ALA A 703 23.38 -22.75 5.05
N ASN A 704 23.23 -23.95 4.46
CA ASN A 704 24.09 -24.48 3.39
C ASN A 704 23.46 -24.38 2.00
N GLY A 705 22.27 -23.77 1.87
CA GLY A 705 21.54 -23.67 0.61
C GLY A 705 20.84 -24.97 0.19
N ARG A 706 20.59 -25.90 1.12
CA ARG A 706 19.79 -27.11 0.87
C ARG A 706 18.32 -26.82 1.14
N VAL A 707 17.43 -27.25 0.24
CA VAL A 707 15.99 -27.12 0.43
C VAL A 707 15.55 -28.02 1.58
N VAL A 708 14.81 -27.44 2.53
CA VAL A 708 14.21 -28.16 3.67
C VAL A 708 12.70 -28.21 3.59
N GLU A 709 12.07 -27.26 2.91
CA GLU A 709 10.63 -27.17 2.75
C GLU A 709 10.29 -26.47 1.44
N ARG A 710 9.19 -26.90 0.82
CA ARG A 710 8.57 -26.26 -0.33
C ARG A 710 7.10 -25.99 -0.03
N ILE A 711 6.54 -24.95 -0.63
CA ILE A 711 5.14 -24.59 -0.44
C ILE A 711 4.52 -24.30 -1.81
N ARG A 712 3.41 -24.99 -2.10
CA ARG A 712 2.54 -24.69 -3.23
C ARG A 712 1.29 -23.97 -2.74
N TYR A 713 0.71 -23.14 -3.58
CA TYR A 713 -0.52 -22.42 -3.29
C TYR A 713 -1.53 -22.67 -4.39
N ASP A 714 -2.82 -22.71 -4.04
CA ASP A 714 -3.83 -22.33 -5.02
C ASP A 714 -3.80 -20.81 -5.26
N VAL A 715 -4.58 -20.32 -6.23
CA VAL A 715 -4.55 -18.90 -6.58
C VAL A 715 -5.04 -17.98 -5.45
N PHE A 716 -5.80 -18.50 -4.48
CA PHE A 716 -6.33 -17.76 -3.34
C PHE A 716 -5.51 -18.00 -2.06
N GLY A 717 -4.35 -18.65 -2.16
CA GLY A 717 -3.40 -18.77 -1.06
C GLY A 717 -3.62 -19.95 -0.11
N LYS A 718 -4.46 -20.94 -0.45
CA LYS A 718 -4.48 -22.22 0.28
C LYS A 718 -3.15 -22.93 0.07
N ALA A 719 -2.41 -23.13 1.15
CA ALA A 719 -1.06 -23.69 1.11
C ALA A 719 -1.06 -25.23 1.16
N VAL A 720 -0.13 -25.83 0.42
CA VAL A 720 0.23 -27.24 0.46
C VAL A 720 1.74 -27.33 0.68
N LEU A 721 2.15 -27.84 1.83
CA LEU A 721 3.55 -28.06 2.13
C LEU A 721 4.06 -29.34 1.50
N GLN A 722 5.31 -29.27 1.07
CA GLN A 722 6.02 -30.37 0.46
C GLN A 722 7.43 -30.50 1.03
N ASP A 723 7.96 -31.73 0.97
CA ASP A 723 9.36 -32.00 1.29
C ASP A 723 10.32 -31.41 0.23
N ALA A 724 11.63 -31.61 0.42
CA ALA A 724 12.65 -31.13 -0.51
C ALA A 724 12.50 -31.70 -1.94
N ASP A 725 11.91 -32.89 -2.08
CA ASP A 725 11.65 -33.60 -3.33
C ASP A 725 10.31 -33.22 -3.97
N GLY A 726 9.54 -32.35 -3.30
CA GLY A 726 8.25 -31.87 -3.77
C GLY A 726 7.12 -32.88 -3.61
N ASN A 727 7.23 -33.79 -2.64
CA ASN A 727 6.12 -34.66 -2.22
C ASN A 727 5.31 -33.95 -1.14
N ASP A 728 3.98 -33.98 -1.25
CA ASP A 728 3.09 -33.38 -0.26
C ASP A 728 3.31 -34.02 1.12
N ILE A 729 3.45 -33.18 2.15
CA ILE A 729 3.62 -33.64 3.53
C ILE A 729 2.24 -33.97 4.10
N ILE A 730 2.02 -35.23 4.47
CA ILE A 730 0.75 -35.70 5.03
C ILE A 730 0.86 -35.86 6.55
N VAL A 731 -0.05 -35.21 7.28
CA VAL A 731 -0.17 -35.30 8.74
C VAL A 731 -1.59 -35.72 9.08
N ASN A 732 -1.75 -36.83 9.83
CA ASN A 732 -3.05 -37.38 10.21
C ASN A 732 -4.02 -37.59 9.03
N GLY A 733 -3.48 -37.96 7.86
CA GLY A 733 -4.28 -38.21 6.64
C GLY A 733 -4.60 -36.96 5.81
N ASN A 734 -4.23 -35.77 6.26
CA ASN A 734 -4.45 -34.52 5.53
C ASN A 734 -3.13 -33.90 5.07
N THR A 735 -3.17 -33.21 3.93
CA THR A 735 -2.04 -32.40 3.47
C THR A 735 -1.79 -31.27 4.45
N ARG A 736 -0.52 -31.07 4.80
CA ARG A 736 -0.09 -30.02 5.71
C ARG A 736 -0.15 -28.66 5.01
N SER A 737 -0.72 -27.65 5.67
CA SER A 737 -0.94 -26.30 5.12
C SER A 737 -0.24 -25.17 5.88
N PHE A 738 0.66 -25.50 6.81
CA PHE A 738 1.39 -24.54 7.62
C PHE A 738 2.83 -25.00 7.85
N SER A 739 3.76 -24.04 7.95
CA SER A 739 5.20 -24.30 8.18
C SER A 739 5.59 -24.13 9.64
N ASP A 740 6.38 -25.08 10.16
CA ASP A 740 7.02 -24.96 11.47
C ASP A 740 8.19 -23.94 11.45
N ILE A 741 8.63 -23.53 10.26
CA ILE A 741 9.79 -22.66 10.05
C ILE A 741 9.35 -21.21 9.88
N SER A 742 8.42 -20.96 8.95
CA SER A 742 7.97 -19.61 8.60
C SER A 742 6.46 -19.47 8.75
N PRO A 743 5.94 -18.60 9.64
CA PRO A 743 4.52 -18.28 9.62
C PRO A 743 4.18 -17.36 8.42
N TYR A 744 5.17 -16.78 7.73
CA TYR A 744 4.95 -15.99 6.52
C TYR A 744 4.89 -16.91 5.31
N LEU A 745 3.77 -16.90 4.59
CA LEU A 745 3.50 -17.81 3.48
C LEU A 745 3.08 -17.01 2.22
N TYR A 746 1.78 -17.05 1.87
CA TYR A 746 1.23 -16.42 0.68
C TYR A 746 1.37 -14.88 0.71
N GLN A 747 1.90 -14.30 -0.38
CA GLN A 747 2.23 -12.87 -0.52
C GLN A 747 3.06 -12.27 0.64
N GLY A 748 3.87 -13.11 1.30
CA GLY A 748 4.66 -12.71 2.47
C GLY A 748 3.81 -12.42 3.70
N ARG A 749 2.56 -12.92 3.75
CA ARG A 749 1.61 -12.66 4.83
C ARG A 749 1.68 -13.75 5.88
N ARG A 750 1.49 -13.33 7.14
CA ARG A 750 1.51 -14.24 8.28
C ARG A 750 0.25 -15.09 8.31
N TYR A 751 0.39 -16.40 8.25
CA TYR A 751 -0.67 -17.40 8.39
C TYR A 751 -0.76 -17.88 9.84
N ASP A 752 -1.96 -17.83 10.41
CA ASP A 752 -2.25 -18.40 11.73
C ASP A 752 -2.94 -19.74 11.55
N GLU A 753 -2.16 -20.82 11.64
CA GLU A 753 -2.58 -22.21 11.39
C GLU A 753 -3.83 -22.63 12.16
N GLU A 754 -4.00 -22.11 13.37
CA GLU A 754 -5.08 -22.46 14.27
C GLU A 754 -6.43 -21.88 13.82
N THR A 755 -6.41 -20.80 13.04
CA THR A 755 -7.61 -20.15 12.48
C THR A 755 -7.76 -20.38 10.99
N GLY A 756 -6.66 -20.66 10.28
CA GLY A 756 -6.63 -20.72 8.82
C GLY A 756 -6.64 -19.35 8.14
N LEU A 757 -6.39 -18.27 8.89
CA LEU A 757 -6.43 -16.90 8.38
C LEU A 757 -5.03 -16.35 8.13
N TYR A 758 -4.94 -15.45 7.15
CA TYR A 758 -3.78 -14.59 6.97
C TYR A 758 -4.01 -13.23 7.64
N TYR A 759 -3.02 -12.77 8.41
CA TYR A 759 -3.00 -11.44 9.00
C TYR A 759 -2.43 -10.42 8.00
N PHE A 760 -3.28 -9.49 7.57
CA PHE A 760 -2.99 -8.43 6.61
C PHE A 760 -2.92 -7.05 7.31
N ARG A 761 -2.45 -7.01 8.56
CA ARG A 761 -2.37 -5.80 9.41
C ARG A 761 -3.74 -5.26 9.81
N ASN A 762 -4.42 -4.58 8.90
CA ASN A 762 -5.71 -3.94 9.14
C ASN A 762 -6.88 -4.92 9.01
N ARG A 763 -6.70 -6.00 8.26
CA ARG A 763 -7.73 -7.02 8.04
C ARG A 763 -7.18 -8.44 8.18
N TYR A 764 -8.11 -9.39 8.26
CA TYR A 764 -7.81 -10.82 8.13
C TYR A 764 -8.39 -11.34 6.82
N TYR A 765 -7.58 -12.13 6.11
CA TYR A 765 -7.95 -12.76 4.85
C TYR A 765 -8.16 -14.25 5.05
N SER A 766 -9.29 -14.77 4.55
CA SER A 766 -9.58 -16.20 4.54
C SER A 766 -9.24 -16.78 3.16
N PRO A 767 -8.21 -17.63 3.02
CA PRO A 767 -7.95 -18.36 1.79
C PRO A 767 -9.04 -19.40 1.50
N GLU A 768 -9.77 -19.86 2.53
CA GLU A 768 -10.93 -20.75 2.38
C GLU A 768 -12.05 -20.07 1.61
N HIS A 769 -12.38 -18.84 1.99
CA HIS A 769 -13.42 -18.05 1.33
C HIS A 769 -12.90 -17.24 0.13
N GLY A 770 -11.57 -17.12 -0.01
CA GLY A 770 -10.91 -16.33 -1.04
C GLY A 770 -11.17 -14.83 -0.91
N ARG A 771 -11.37 -14.33 0.32
CA ARG A 771 -11.77 -12.94 0.58
C ARG A 771 -11.44 -12.44 1.99
N PHE A 772 -11.50 -11.13 2.20
CA PHE A 772 -11.40 -10.56 3.56
C PHE A 772 -12.63 -10.89 4.40
N ILE A 773 -12.43 -11.05 5.71
CA ILE A 773 -13.51 -11.40 6.65
C ILE A 773 -14.01 -10.21 7.46
N SER A 774 -13.59 -9.00 7.10
CA SER A 774 -14.03 -7.74 7.67
C SER A 774 -14.15 -6.69 6.58
N TYR A 775 -14.98 -5.69 6.86
CA TYR A 775 -15.21 -4.52 6.01
C TYR A 775 -13.90 -3.79 5.69
N ASP A 776 -13.75 -3.26 4.46
CA ASP A 776 -12.62 -2.42 4.08
C ASP A 776 -12.65 -1.06 4.80
N PRO A 777 -11.65 -0.72 5.64
CA PRO A 777 -11.60 0.59 6.29
C PRO A 777 -11.54 1.78 5.33
N MET A 778 -11.09 1.59 4.09
CA MET A 778 -11.10 2.64 3.05
C MET A 778 -12.48 2.86 2.42
N GLY A 779 -13.46 2.00 2.70
CA GLY A 779 -14.79 2.07 2.09
C GLY A 779 -14.72 2.04 0.56
N TYR A 780 -15.53 2.87 -0.10
CA TYR A 780 -15.69 2.86 -1.56
C TYR A 780 -14.51 3.47 -2.36
N ILE A 781 -13.40 3.80 -1.71
CA ILE A 781 -12.21 4.35 -2.38
C ILE A 781 -11.47 3.26 -3.16
N ASP A 782 -11.34 2.04 -2.60
CA ASP A 782 -10.63 0.92 -3.26
C ASP A 782 -11.54 0.09 -4.18
N GLY A 783 -12.86 0.18 -4.02
CA GLY A 783 -13.80 -0.53 -4.87
C GLY A 783 -15.22 -0.56 -4.33
N MET A 784 -16.15 -1.10 -5.11
CA MET A 784 -17.54 -1.25 -4.69
C MET A 784 -17.78 -2.50 -3.83
N ASN A 785 -16.86 -3.48 -3.87
CA ASN A 785 -16.92 -4.69 -3.06
C ASN A 785 -15.89 -4.64 -1.94
N LEU A 786 -16.38 -4.45 -0.72
CA LEU A 786 -15.55 -4.10 0.44
C LEU A 786 -14.92 -5.32 1.14
N TYR A 787 -15.12 -6.50 0.57
CA TYR A 787 -14.53 -7.75 1.02
C TYR A 787 -13.67 -8.42 -0.06
N GLU A 788 -13.69 -7.89 -1.29
CA GLU A 788 -12.97 -8.47 -2.41
C GLU A 788 -11.47 -8.48 -2.13
N PHE A 789 -10.82 -9.62 -2.40
CA PHE A 789 -9.37 -9.70 -2.30
C PHE A 789 -8.75 -9.29 -3.62
N VAL A 790 -7.98 -8.20 -3.59
CA VAL A 790 -7.15 -7.71 -4.70
C VAL A 790 -7.89 -7.64 -6.04
N ASN A 791 -9.10 -7.07 -6.04
CA ASN A 791 -9.95 -6.89 -7.23
C ASN A 791 -10.19 -8.19 -8.02
N GLY A 792 -10.27 -9.33 -7.33
CA GLY A 792 -10.49 -10.63 -7.94
C GLY A 792 -9.31 -11.13 -8.78
N ASN A 793 -8.15 -10.48 -8.68
CA ASN A 793 -6.94 -10.78 -9.46
C ASN A 793 -5.72 -11.10 -8.57
N PRO A 794 -5.79 -12.18 -7.76
CA PRO A 794 -4.72 -12.58 -6.84
C PRO A 794 -3.46 -13.09 -7.54
N VAL A 795 -3.54 -13.26 -8.86
CA VAL A 795 -2.42 -13.66 -9.71
C VAL A 795 -1.63 -12.45 -10.19
N ASN A 796 -2.05 -11.21 -10.00
CA ASN A 796 -1.26 -10.05 -10.48
C ASN A 796 -1.16 -8.92 -9.46
N LEU A 797 -2.04 -8.94 -8.47
CA LEU A 797 -2.18 -7.90 -7.47
C LEU A 797 -1.91 -8.47 -6.08
N VAL A 798 -1.40 -7.61 -5.22
CA VAL A 798 -1.16 -7.85 -3.80
C VAL A 798 -1.89 -6.77 -3.00
N ASP A 799 -2.28 -7.07 -1.76
CA ASP A 799 -2.79 -6.05 -0.83
C ASP A 799 -1.84 -5.98 0.36
N PRO A 800 -0.86 -5.07 0.36
CA PRO A 800 0.15 -5.10 1.40
C PRO A 800 -0.33 -4.63 2.77
N TRP A 801 -1.37 -3.81 2.79
CA TRP A 801 -1.88 -3.17 4.01
C TRP A 801 -3.21 -3.75 4.46
N GLY A 802 -3.80 -4.66 3.68
CA GLY A 802 -5.19 -5.06 3.88
C GLY A 802 -6.12 -3.88 3.67
N LEU A 803 -5.84 -2.97 2.73
CA LEU A 803 -6.58 -1.73 2.48
C LEU A 803 -6.79 -1.47 0.99
N ASP A 804 -5.80 -1.74 0.14
CA ASP A 804 -5.90 -1.47 -1.27
C ASP A 804 -5.07 -2.38 -2.16
N ALA A 805 -5.63 -2.72 -3.33
CA ALA A 805 -4.96 -3.58 -4.29
C ALA A 805 -3.80 -2.84 -5.00
N LYS A 806 -2.61 -3.44 -5.00
CA LYS A 806 -1.41 -2.92 -5.66
C LYS A 806 -0.88 -3.88 -6.71
N SER A 807 -0.45 -3.33 -7.84
CA SER A 807 0.33 -4.09 -8.82
C SER A 807 1.75 -4.31 -8.31
N ILE A 808 2.27 -5.51 -8.54
CA ILE A 808 3.69 -5.85 -8.30
C ILE A 808 4.64 -5.13 -9.27
N ILE A 809 4.12 -4.52 -10.34
CA ILE A 809 4.88 -3.74 -11.30
C ILE A 809 4.82 -2.27 -10.89
N SER A 810 5.86 -1.75 -10.24
CA SER A 810 6.02 -0.29 -10.10
C SER A 810 6.38 0.29 -11.46
N SER A 811 5.52 1.14 -12.02
CA SER A 811 5.78 1.77 -13.33
C SER A 811 7.09 2.56 -13.31
N ALA A 812 8.03 2.20 -14.20
CA ALA A 812 9.34 2.83 -14.36
C ALA A 812 9.28 4.35 -14.67
N ILE A 813 8.10 4.88 -15.00
CA ILE A 813 7.86 6.27 -15.44
C ILE A 813 7.91 7.27 -14.28
N SER A 814 7.38 6.92 -13.10
CA SER A 814 7.41 7.81 -11.92
C SER A 814 8.85 8.08 -11.46
N TYR A 815 9.71 7.07 -11.61
CA TYR A 815 11.09 7.04 -11.16
C TYR A 815 12.02 8.00 -11.91
N ALA A 816 11.88 8.07 -13.24
CA ALA A 816 12.78 8.84 -14.09
C ALA A 816 12.66 10.38 -13.90
N ARG A 817 11.51 10.86 -13.43
CA ARG A 817 11.25 12.32 -13.25
C ARG A 817 11.72 12.88 -11.91
N LYS A 818 11.92 12.05 -10.88
CA LYS A 818 12.16 12.50 -9.49
C LYS A 818 13.64 12.47 -9.03
N GLY A 819 14.60 12.11 -9.90
CA GLY A 819 16.02 12.38 -9.64
C GLY A 819 16.64 11.71 -8.40
N GLY A 820 16.35 10.44 -8.13
CA GLY A 820 17.21 9.62 -7.25
C GLY A 820 16.96 9.68 -5.75
N LEU A 821 15.69 9.61 -5.32
CA LEU A 821 15.35 9.30 -3.93
C LEU A 821 14.32 8.15 -3.87
N PHE A 822 14.80 6.90 -3.80
CA PHE A 822 14.01 5.83 -3.19
C PHE A 822 14.51 5.65 -1.75
N VAL A 823 13.68 6.00 -0.78
CA VAL A 823 13.47 5.09 0.33
C VAL A 823 12.35 4.18 -0.16
N TYR A 824 12.53 2.85 -0.13
CA TYR A 824 11.43 1.89 -0.29
C TYR A 824 10.41 2.14 0.82
N GLY A 825 9.56 3.13 0.60
CA GLY A 825 8.52 3.59 1.49
C GLY A 825 7.20 3.31 0.82
N TRP A 826 6.85 2.03 0.71
CA TRP A 826 5.48 1.61 0.41
C TRP A 826 4.46 2.10 1.46
N GLY A 827 4.92 2.81 2.51
CA GLY A 827 4.11 3.61 3.42
C GLY A 827 4.04 5.11 3.10
N ARG A 828 4.92 5.71 2.29
CA ARG A 828 4.85 7.16 1.97
C ARG A 828 4.11 7.49 0.68
N GLU A 829 4.14 6.61 -0.33
CA GLU A 829 3.42 6.89 -1.59
C GLU A 829 1.91 6.66 -1.46
N ALA A 830 1.46 5.68 -0.67
CA ALA A 830 0.05 5.52 -0.33
C ALA A 830 -0.53 6.74 0.41
N LEU A 831 0.28 7.37 1.28
CA LEU A 831 -0.10 8.58 2.03
C LEU A 831 -0.07 9.87 1.18
N ARG A 832 0.73 9.92 0.11
CA ARG A 832 0.90 11.14 -0.70
C ARG A 832 -0.08 11.19 -1.88
N ASP A 833 -0.40 10.05 -2.50
CA ASP A 833 -1.31 10.00 -3.65
C ASP A 833 -2.78 10.25 -3.28
N ILE A 834 -3.16 10.03 -2.01
CA ILE A 834 -4.48 10.39 -1.47
C ILE A 834 -4.69 11.92 -1.39
N THR A 835 -3.62 12.71 -1.27
CA THR A 835 -3.73 14.18 -1.14
C THR A 835 -3.71 14.96 -2.46
N SER A 836 -3.46 14.30 -3.61
CA SER A 836 -3.12 15.02 -4.85
C SER A 836 -4.00 14.78 -6.07
N MET A 837 -5.11 14.03 -5.94
CA MET A 837 -6.10 13.94 -7.01
C MET A 837 -7.48 14.47 -6.59
N GLN A 838 -7.85 15.58 -7.25
CA GLN A 838 -9.14 16.27 -7.32
C GLN A 838 -9.40 17.38 -6.30
N GLY A 839 -9.50 18.60 -6.82
CA GLY A 839 -9.86 19.80 -6.08
C GLY A 839 -11.32 19.80 -5.67
N GLY A 840 -11.56 20.13 -4.40
CA GLY A 840 -12.84 20.04 -3.70
C GLY A 840 -12.65 19.21 -2.43
N PRO A 841 -13.37 19.47 -1.31
CA PRO A 841 -13.06 18.87 -0.02
C PRO A 841 -13.35 17.36 -0.07
N LEU A 842 -12.32 16.59 -0.43
CA LEU A 842 -12.34 15.14 -0.36
C LEU A 842 -12.04 14.75 1.07
N LEU A 843 -13.10 14.28 1.73
CA LEU A 843 -13.07 13.56 2.99
C LEU A 843 -12.18 12.33 2.83
N THR A 844 -10.92 12.46 3.21
CA THR A 844 -10.06 11.34 3.61
C THR A 844 -10.35 11.04 5.08
N GLU A 845 -11.56 10.62 5.40
CA GLU A 845 -11.98 10.46 6.81
C GLU A 845 -12.68 9.12 7.03
N GLY A 846 -11.97 8.24 7.74
CA GLY A 846 -12.33 6.85 8.04
C GLY A 846 -11.13 6.03 8.50
N VAL A 847 -9.92 6.44 8.13
CA VAL A 847 -8.65 5.89 8.65
C VAL A 847 -8.07 6.94 9.62
N ASP A 848 -7.89 6.57 10.89
CA ASP A 848 -7.11 7.33 11.86
C ASP A 848 -5.70 7.56 11.28
N TRP A 849 -5.42 8.76 10.78
CA TRP A 849 -4.08 9.12 10.34
C TRP A 849 -3.27 9.69 11.51
N VAL A 850 -2.88 8.80 12.41
CA VAL A 850 -1.69 8.94 13.26
C VAL A 850 -0.69 7.87 12.80
N TYR A 851 -0.15 7.99 11.58
CA TYR A 851 0.85 7.05 11.04
C TYR A 851 1.95 7.73 10.24
#